data_AF-A0A0S8CL06-F1
#
_entry.id   AF-A0A0S8CL06-F1
#
_cell.length_a   1.000
_cell.length_b   1.000
_cell.length_c   1.000
_cell.angle_alpha   90.00
_cell.angle_beta   90.00
_cell.angle_gamma   90.00
#
_symmetry.space_group_name_H-M   'P 1'
#
loop_
_entity.id
_entity.type
_entity.pdbx_description
1 polymer ?
#
loop_
_entity_poly.entity_id
_entity_poly.type
_entity_poly.pdbx_seq_one_letter_code
_entity_poly.pdbx_strand_id
1 'polypeptide(L)'
;MYKTIYVPVDNSDHSNMAVELGVQFAKIFGSKIVGSHVYAAKMHDKRFKQMEAGLPEEYHDEKELDRQRQIHDSLITRGLQIITDSYLDFVDQKCAEANIPLERRSLEGRNWKALAEDITKNGYDLTIMGALGVGAVKDSVIGSNTERVIRRVRNSDMFIVKDTKPMNGGKIVVAVDGSHYSFGGLKTALALGKAFNKPVEAISAFDPYFHYAAFHSISGVLNEEAGKVFRFKEQEKLHEEVIDSGLAKIYQSHLDVSRDVAQEEGADIKTTLLDGKAFEKIIQYVRKEQPWLLIVGRIGVHSDDDMDIGSNAENLLRSAPCNVLISNRKFVPPIDTQAEYTIAWTEEALRRMEKIPVFARGVAKTAIHRYAIEKGHTIISNSVIDDAVGDILPKGAMDAMKTLGGTLDAAGVDRNAMQAGNEVAQDLMGSTLSGMMSQVVEEKPVEVSPPLSAGNKSYLARMSRDYYVCGGCGYIGKGEHPVMCPVCGLDGTQFKQVDKSIFDAAAQAEGGLETQVAYDDIPMQWTKDAREAIRAVPAGFQRRRAKAKIEKTARKLGMTTITLEYAAPMIQEAASEDYTPIFANKTAGETSTMVSESKNEDTTNANGADPYIWEPDALQRLERAPAGFMRDCTKALIIKHAEKIGTTTITLDVANQGIDQAKHTMEEAMKSGNVKDIVARLTGTGTPSEAQSGAGHNG
;
A
#
# COMPACT_ATOMS: atom_id res chain seq x y z
N MET A 1 -5.74 31.71 -0.09
CA MET A 1 -5.23 30.33 0.17
C MET A 1 -6.38 29.34 0.27
N TYR A 2 -7.31 29.54 1.19
CA TYR A 2 -8.56 28.79 1.29
C TYR A 2 -9.70 29.67 0.77
N LYS A 3 -10.54 29.17 -0.14
CA LYS A 3 -11.70 29.90 -0.67
C LYS A 3 -12.99 29.44 0.02
N THR A 4 -13.03 28.17 0.39
CA THR A 4 -14.18 27.49 1.00
C THR A 4 -13.75 26.77 2.27
N ILE A 5 -14.39 27.12 3.39
CA ILE A 5 -14.11 26.53 4.71
C ILE A 5 -15.34 25.77 5.18
N TYR A 6 -15.20 24.46 5.39
CA TYR A 6 -16.26 23.59 5.87
C TYR A 6 -16.16 23.40 7.38
N VAL A 7 -17.26 23.64 8.09
CA VAL A 7 -17.31 23.56 9.56
C VAL A 7 -18.52 22.71 9.99
N PRO A 8 -18.30 21.41 10.30
CA PRO A 8 -19.34 20.60 10.91
C PRO A 8 -19.51 20.97 12.39
N VAL A 9 -20.76 21.15 12.82
CA VAL A 9 -21.11 21.56 14.18
C VAL A 9 -21.92 20.50 14.90
N ASP A 10 -21.76 20.40 16.22
CA ASP A 10 -22.58 19.53 17.07
C ASP A 10 -22.87 20.16 18.45
N ASN A 11 -22.58 21.45 18.62
CA ASN A 11 -22.71 22.22 19.85
C ASN A 11 -21.79 21.76 21.01
N SER A 12 -20.78 20.92 20.73
CA SER A 12 -19.68 20.69 21.67
C SER A 12 -18.73 21.88 21.72
N ASP A 13 -17.99 22.03 22.83
CA ASP A 13 -16.98 23.08 23.01
C ASP A 13 -15.95 23.10 21.86
N HIS A 14 -15.52 21.92 21.40
CA HIS A 14 -14.58 21.80 20.29
C HIS A 14 -15.20 22.25 18.96
N SER A 15 -16.47 21.93 18.72
CA SER A 15 -17.16 22.37 17.51
C SER A 15 -17.43 23.87 17.51
N ASN A 16 -17.77 24.44 18.67
CA ASN A 16 -17.99 25.88 18.82
C ASN A 16 -16.68 26.65 18.61
N MET A 17 -15.57 26.15 19.14
CA MET A 17 -14.25 26.71 18.86
C MET A 17 -13.86 26.55 17.37
N ALA A 18 -14.28 25.48 16.70
CA ALA A 18 -14.10 25.33 15.26
C ALA A 18 -14.85 26.39 14.45
N VAL A 19 -16.05 26.79 14.88
CA VAL A 19 -16.79 27.91 14.27
C VAL A 19 -16.03 29.23 14.44
N GLU A 20 -15.56 29.53 15.65
CA GLU A 20 -14.77 30.74 15.92
C GLU A 20 -13.50 30.81 15.05
N LEU A 21 -12.75 29.70 14.96
CA LEU A 21 -11.59 29.60 14.07
C LEU A 21 -11.99 29.72 12.59
N GLY A 22 -13.09 29.09 12.17
CA GLY A 22 -13.61 29.21 10.81
C GLY A 22 -13.90 30.64 10.41
N VAL A 23 -14.57 31.40 11.28
CA VAL A 23 -14.86 32.83 11.09
C VAL A 23 -13.56 33.65 11.00
N GLN A 24 -12.58 33.40 11.86
CA GLN A 24 -11.29 34.09 11.80
C GLN A 24 -10.54 33.81 10.50
N PHE A 25 -10.46 32.54 10.09
CA PHE A 25 -9.83 32.14 8.83
C PHE A 25 -10.54 32.78 7.64
N ALA A 26 -11.88 32.70 7.60
CA ALA A 26 -12.66 33.28 6.50
C ALA A 26 -12.51 34.80 6.41
N LYS A 27 -12.44 35.50 7.54
CA LYS A 27 -12.20 36.95 7.58
C LYS A 27 -10.83 37.33 6.99
N ILE A 28 -9.78 36.57 7.30
CA ILE A 28 -8.42 36.86 6.83
C ILE A 28 -8.24 36.48 5.35
N PHE A 29 -8.82 35.37 4.92
CA PHE A 29 -8.65 34.86 3.56
C PHE A 29 -9.75 35.28 2.57
N GLY A 30 -10.79 35.97 3.03
CA GLY A 30 -11.97 36.32 2.22
C GLY A 30 -12.74 35.07 1.76
N SER A 31 -12.79 34.03 2.60
CA SER A 31 -13.42 32.75 2.29
C SER A 31 -14.92 32.77 2.57
N LYS A 32 -15.67 31.88 1.92
CA LYS A 32 -17.02 31.51 2.37
C LYS A 32 -16.96 30.38 3.39
N ILE A 33 -17.91 30.36 4.32
CA ILE A 33 -18.09 29.26 5.27
C ILE A 33 -19.25 28.37 4.82
N VAL A 34 -19.07 27.07 4.96
CA VAL A 34 -20.12 26.06 4.81
C VAL A 34 -20.33 25.42 6.17
N GLY A 35 -21.41 25.82 6.85
CA GLY A 35 -21.80 25.26 8.14
C GLY A 35 -22.64 24.00 7.94
N SER A 36 -22.26 22.88 8.56
CA SER A 36 -23.00 21.63 8.39
C SER A 36 -23.35 20.95 9.70
N HIS A 37 -24.46 20.21 9.69
CA HIS A 37 -24.79 19.28 10.76
C HIS A 37 -25.43 18.03 10.16
N VAL A 38 -25.12 16.88 10.76
CA VAL A 38 -25.70 15.59 10.36
C VAL A 38 -26.59 15.06 11.46
N TYR A 39 -27.85 14.81 11.13
CA TYR A 39 -28.82 14.14 12.00
C TYR A 39 -29.20 12.75 11.45
N ALA A 40 -29.72 11.89 12.32
CA ALA A 40 -29.88 10.46 12.06
C ALA A 40 -31.34 9.96 12.19
N ALA A 41 -32.31 10.68 11.62
CA ALA A 41 -33.73 10.39 11.77
C ALA A 41 -34.11 8.95 11.36
N LYS A 42 -33.78 8.52 10.13
CA LYS A 42 -34.01 7.12 9.66
C LYS A 42 -33.43 6.04 10.57
N MET A 43 -32.27 6.28 11.18
CA MET A 43 -31.66 5.28 12.08
C MET A 43 -32.39 5.20 13.40
N HIS A 44 -32.87 6.34 13.91
CA HIS A 44 -33.70 6.41 15.10
C HIS A 44 -35.04 5.70 14.89
N ASP A 45 -35.73 5.97 13.78
CA ASP A 45 -36.97 5.27 13.39
C ASP A 45 -36.77 3.75 13.31
N LYS A 46 -35.68 3.29 12.68
CA LYS A 46 -35.37 1.86 12.63
C LYS A 46 -35.17 1.25 14.02
N ARG A 47 -34.54 1.96 14.95
CA ARG A 47 -34.34 1.48 16.33
C ARG A 47 -35.64 1.47 17.11
N PHE A 48 -36.49 2.47 16.94
CA PHE A 48 -37.82 2.52 17.52
C PHE A 48 -38.63 1.28 17.13
N LYS A 49 -38.70 0.96 15.82
CA LYS A 49 -39.39 -0.24 15.31
C LYS A 49 -38.86 -1.56 15.88
N GLN A 50 -37.55 -1.63 16.18
CA GLN A 50 -36.95 -2.82 16.78
C GLN A 50 -37.27 -2.98 18.27
N MET A 51 -37.66 -1.89 18.95
CA MET A 51 -38.03 -1.89 20.36
C MET A 51 -39.50 -2.25 20.58
N GLU A 52 -40.32 -2.27 19.53
CA GLU A 52 -41.77 -2.51 19.62
C GLU A 52 -42.12 -3.82 20.33
N ALA A 53 -41.34 -4.87 20.13
CA ALA A 53 -41.55 -6.17 20.80
C ALA A 53 -41.26 -6.16 22.32
N GLY A 54 -40.57 -5.12 22.81
CA GLY A 54 -40.27 -4.93 24.23
C GLY A 54 -41.17 -3.90 24.91
N LEU A 55 -42.20 -3.39 24.21
CA LEU A 55 -43.16 -2.48 24.81
C LEU A 55 -44.12 -3.24 25.76
N PRO A 56 -44.72 -2.56 26.73
CA PRO A 56 -45.82 -3.13 27.52
C PRO A 56 -46.97 -3.65 26.62
N GLU A 57 -47.65 -4.72 27.04
CA GLU A 57 -48.72 -5.38 26.24
C GLU A 57 -49.83 -4.42 25.79
N GLU A 58 -50.13 -3.38 26.56
CA GLU A 58 -51.10 -2.33 26.21
C GLU A 58 -50.78 -1.59 24.90
N TYR A 59 -49.53 -1.64 24.43
CA TYR A 59 -49.07 -1.03 23.19
C TYR A 59 -48.84 -2.03 22.06
N HIS A 60 -49.11 -3.32 22.24
CA HIS A 60 -48.96 -4.34 21.19
C HIS A 60 -50.16 -4.42 20.24
N ASP A 61 -51.21 -3.63 20.47
CA ASP A 61 -52.31 -3.48 19.52
C ASP A 61 -51.83 -2.82 18.22
N GLU A 62 -52.22 -3.38 17.08
CA GLU A 62 -51.77 -2.94 15.75
C GLU A 62 -52.05 -1.45 15.50
N LYS A 63 -53.23 -0.95 15.92
CA LYS A 63 -53.60 0.46 15.72
C LYS A 63 -52.78 1.38 16.60
N GLU A 64 -52.47 0.95 17.82
CA GLU A 64 -51.67 1.74 18.74
C GLU A 64 -50.19 1.77 18.31
N LEU A 65 -49.63 0.65 17.82
CA LEU A 65 -48.28 0.62 17.22
C LEU A 65 -48.17 1.58 16.03
N ASP A 66 -49.15 1.55 15.11
CA ASP A 66 -49.14 2.46 13.95
C ASP A 66 -49.28 3.92 14.37
N ARG A 67 -50.13 4.21 15.35
CA ARG A 67 -50.25 5.54 15.94
C ARG A 67 -48.93 5.99 16.56
N GLN A 68 -48.26 5.13 17.33
CA GLN A 68 -46.97 5.43 17.94
C GLN A 68 -45.88 5.68 16.91
N ARG A 69 -45.82 4.89 15.84
CA ARG A 69 -44.87 5.11 14.74
C ARG A 69 -45.09 6.49 14.10
N GLN A 70 -46.33 6.88 13.84
CA GLN A 70 -46.65 8.20 13.26
C GLN A 70 -46.30 9.36 14.22
N ILE A 71 -46.64 9.22 15.50
CA ILE A 71 -46.29 10.21 16.52
C ILE A 71 -44.77 10.33 16.66
N HIS A 72 -44.08 9.21 16.75
CA HIS A 72 -42.63 9.17 16.89
C HIS A 72 -41.93 9.76 15.66
N ASP A 73 -42.30 9.38 14.44
CA ASP A 73 -41.71 9.91 13.22
C ASP A 73 -41.92 11.43 13.12
N SER A 74 -43.15 11.89 13.35
CA SER A 74 -43.44 13.34 13.31
C SER A 74 -42.69 14.12 14.39
N LEU A 75 -42.61 13.64 15.63
CA LEU A 75 -41.95 14.34 16.72
C LEU A 75 -40.42 14.30 16.61
N ILE A 76 -39.84 13.13 16.34
CA ILE A 76 -38.38 12.95 16.33
C ILE A 76 -37.77 13.50 15.04
N THR A 77 -38.35 13.21 13.87
CA THR A 77 -37.79 13.73 12.61
C THR A 77 -37.86 15.25 12.61
N ARG A 78 -39.00 15.84 13.02
CA ARG A 78 -39.11 17.30 13.14
C ARG A 78 -38.23 17.86 14.25
N GLY A 79 -38.15 17.19 15.40
CA GLY A 79 -37.29 17.60 16.51
C GLY A 79 -35.81 17.63 16.14
N LEU A 80 -35.30 16.60 15.46
CA LEU A 80 -33.92 16.54 14.98
C LEU A 80 -33.62 17.61 13.92
N GLN A 81 -34.58 17.92 13.05
CA GLN A 81 -34.45 19.05 12.11
C GLN A 81 -34.36 20.39 12.84
N ILE A 82 -35.23 20.63 13.83
CA ILE A 82 -35.20 21.87 14.64
C ILE A 82 -33.86 22.01 15.37
N ILE A 83 -33.34 20.93 15.96
CA ILE A 83 -32.03 20.94 16.62
C ILE A 83 -30.92 21.27 15.61
N THR A 84 -30.99 20.65 14.42
CA THR A 84 -30.05 20.92 13.32
C THR A 84 -30.06 22.40 12.94
N ASP A 85 -31.25 22.96 12.73
CA ASP A 85 -31.41 24.37 12.37
C ASP A 85 -30.87 25.27 13.49
N SER A 86 -31.15 24.94 14.76
CA SER A 86 -30.64 25.68 15.93
C SER A 86 -29.12 25.70 16.01
N TYR A 87 -28.45 24.59 15.69
CA TYR A 87 -26.98 24.55 15.64
C TYR A 87 -26.42 25.37 14.48
N LEU A 88 -27.10 25.39 13.34
CA LEU A 88 -26.70 26.21 12.19
C LEU A 88 -27.01 27.70 12.40
N ASP A 89 -28.04 28.03 13.19
CA ASP A 89 -28.36 29.41 13.58
C ASP A 89 -27.22 30.05 14.38
N PHE A 90 -26.54 29.28 15.24
CA PHE A 90 -25.33 29.76 15.91
C PHE A 90 -24.20 30.12 14.92
N VAL A 91 -23.98 29.28 13.90
CA VAL A 91 -22.97 29.55 12.85
C VAL A 91 -23.36 30.79 12.05
N ASP A 92 -24.64 30.93 11.73
CA ASP A 92 -25.21 32.05 10.99
C ASP A 92 -25.05 33.37 11.75
N GLN A 93 -25.37 33.38 13.05
CA GLN A 93 -25.12 34.53 13.91
C GLN A 93 -23.64 34.95 13.85
N LYS A 94 -22.71 34.01 14.01
CA LYS A 94 -21.27 34.29 13.99
C LYS A 94 -20.78 34.78 12.63
N CYS A 95 -21.29 34.21 11.54
CA CYS A 95 -20.96 34.65 10.19
C CYS A 95 -21.54 36.03 9.88
N ALA A 96 -22.78 36.31 10.31
CA ALA A 96 -23.45 37.60 10.12
C ALA A 96 -22.74 38.72 10.89
N GLU A 97 -22.36 38.47 12.16
CA GLU A 97 -21.56 39.41 12.97
C GLU A 97 -20.23 39.78 12.30
N ALA A 98 -19.63 38.82 11.56
CA ALA A 98 -18.37 39.02 10.85
C ALA A 98 -18.53 39.42 9.37
N ASN A 99 -19.76 39.54 8.86
CA ASN A 99 -20.10 39.80 7.46
C ASN A 99 -19.46 38.78 6.48
N ILE A 100 -19.56 37.49 6.80
CA ILE A 100 -18.99 36.38 6.02
C ILE A 100 -20.10 35.62 5.28
N PRO A 101 -19.92 35.29 3.99
CA PRO A 101 -20.89 34.46 3.27
C PRO A 101 -21.00 33.06 3.88
N LEU A 102 -22.20 32.67 4.29
CA LEU A 102 -22.52 31.35 4.83
C LEU A 102 -23.38 30.53 3.87
N GLU A 103 -23.04 29.26 3.73
CA GLU A 103 -23.86 28.23 3.11
C GLU A 103 -24.24 27.18 4.16
N ARG A 104 -25.54 26.92 4.34
CA ARG A 104 -26.03 25.92 5.31
C ARG A 104 -26.17 24.54 4.67
N ARG A 105 -25.75 23.50 5.39
CA ARG A 105 -25.89 22.10 4.99
C ARG A 105 -26.50 21.25 6.11
N SER A 106 -27.79 20.96 5.97
CA SER A 106 -28.49 19.98 6.82
C SER A 106 -28.45 18.63 6.12
N LEU A 107 -27.82 17.64 6.77
CA LEU A 107 -27.54 16.33 6.18
C LEU A 107 -28.22 15.24 7.01
N GLU A 108 -28.85 14.26 6.33
CA GLU A 108 -29.41 13.09 6.99
C GLU A 108 -28.51 11.87 6.75
N GLY A 109 -28.16 11.15 7.82
CA GLY A 109 -27.52 9.84 7.69
C GLY A 109 -26.66 9.45 8.88
N ARG A 110 -25.67 8.58 8.62
CA ARG A 110 -24.60 8.30 9.58
C ARG A 110 -23.63 9.47 9.56
N ASN A 111 -23.44 10.14 10.70
CA ASN A 111 -22.66 11.38 10.83
C ASN A 111 -21.35 11.36 10.04
N TRP A 112 -20.41 10.49 10.38
CA TRP A 112 -19.12 10.42 9.68
C TRP A 112 -19.23 10.15 8.18
N LYS A 113 -20.23 9.38 7.74
CA LYS A 113 -20.39 8.97 6.34
C LYS A 113 -20.91 10.15 5.51
N ALA A 114 -21.99 10.78 5.97
CA ALA A 114 -22.56 11.95 5.30
C ALA A 114 -21.57 13.11 5.26
N LEU A 115 -20.82 13.36 6.34
CA LEU A 115 -19.74 14.35 6.35
C LEU A 115 -18.66 14.03 5.32
N ALA A 116 -18.12 12.81 5.33
CA ALA A 116 -17.05 12.43 4.40
C ALA A 116 -17.51 12.48 2.93
N GLU A 117 -18.74 12.05 2.64
CA GLU A 117 -19.34 12.12 1.30
C GLU A 117 -19.55 13.56 0.84
N ASP A 118 -20.09 14.43 1.69
CA ASP A 118 -20.31 15.85 1.38
C ASP A 118 -18.98 16.58 1.14
N ILE A 119 -17.99 16.39 2.00
CA ILE A 119 -16.66 17.01 1.85
C ILE A 119 -15.99 16.53 0.57
N THR A 120 -16.00 15.22 0.31
CA THR A 120 -15.34 14.63 -0.86
C THR A 120 -16.02 15.09 -2.15
N LYS A 121 -17.36 15.11 -2.18
CA LYS A 121 -18.15 15.48 -3.36
C LYS A 121 -17.99 16.95 -3.74
N ASN A 122 -17.99 17.86 -2.77
CA ASN A 122 -17.98 19.29 -3.04
C ASN A 122 -16.57 19.90 -3.09
N GLY A 123 -15.54 19.18 -2.61
CA GLY A 123 -14.15 19.60 -2.76
C GLY A 123 -13.79 20.89 -2.01
N TYR A 124 -14.20 21.00 -0.76
CA TYR A 124 -13.85 22.15 0.08
C TYR A 124 -12.34 22.22 0.32
N ASP A 125 -11.79 23.43 0.44
CA ASP A 125 -10.33 23.60 0.56
C ASP A 125 -9.81 23.26 1.97
N LEU A 126 -10.60 23.59 3.00
CA LEU A 126 -10.28 23.39 4.42
C LEU A 126 -11.52 22.91 5.17
N THR A 127 -11.36 21.87 5.98
CA THR A 127 -12.35 21.40 6.93
C THR A 127 -11.84 21.64 8.35
N ILE A 128 -12.55 22.46 9.13
CA ILE A 128 -12.23 22.72 10.53
C ILE A 128 -13.25 21.98 11.39
N MET A 129 -12.80 20.99 12.16
CA MET A 129 -13.67 20.11 12.92
C MET A 129 -13.17 19.94 14.35
N GLY A 130 -14.11 19.82 15.29
CA GLY A 130 -13.79 19.53 16.69
C GLY A 130 -13.11 18.17 16.87
N ALA A 131 -12.16 18.09 17.80
CA ALA A 131 -11.52 16.83 18.14
C ALA A 131 -12.48 15.87 18.85
N LEU A 132 -13.34 16.40 19.72
CA LEU A 132 -14.34 15.65 20.49
C LEU A 132 -15.72 16.26 20.26
N GLY A 133 -16.76 15.43 20.34
CA GLY A 133 -18.15 15.87 20.23
C GLY A 133 -18.91 15.76 21.55
N VAL A 134 -20.20 16.05 21.54
CA VAL A 134 -21.05 16.07 22.75
C VAL A 134 -21.12 14.76 23.53
N GLY A 135 -20.82 13.63 22.89
CA GLY A 135 -20.80 12.30 23.50
C GLY A 135 -19.44 11.89 24.10
N ALA A 136 -18.50 12.82 24.27
CA ALA A 136 -17.18 12.52 24.80
C ALA A 136 -17.23 12.11 26.28
N VAL A 137 -16.45 11.08 26.62
CA VAL A 137 -16.21 10.60 27.99
C VAL A 137 -14.77 10.90 28.43
N LYS A 138 -14.47 10.77 29.73
CA LYS A 138 -13.18 11.14 30.34
C LYS A 138 -11.93 10.62 29.59
N ASP A 139 -11.97 9.39 29.10
CA ASP A 139 -10.83 8.75 28.41
C ASP A 139 -10.87 8.92 26.88
N SER A 140 -11.72 9.82 26.36
CA SER A 140 -11.83 10.08 24.93
C SER A 140 -10.60 10.84 24.43
N VAL A 141 -9.86 10.22 23.52
CA VAL A 141 -8.66 10.82 22.91
C VAL A 141 -9.02 11.61 21.64
N ILE A 142 -9.88 11.02 20.80
CA ILE A 142 -10.37 11.63 19.55
C ILE A 142 -11.78 11.10 19.27
N GLY A 143 -12.64 11.95 18.70
CA GLY A 143 -14.00 11.61 18.35
C GLY A 143 -14.06 10.59 17.22
N SER A 144 -14.96 9.62 17.34
CA SER A 144 -15.13 8.56 16.33
C SER A 144 -15.56 9.09 14.97
N ASN A 145 -16.36 10.16 14.93
CA ASN A 145 -16.71 10.84 13.69
C ASN A 145 -15.50 11.53 13.08
N THR A 146 -14.75 12.28 13.89
CA THR A 146 -13.53 13.00 13.49
C THR A 146 -12.52 12.06 12.86
N GLU A 147 -12.21 10.96 13.53
CA GLU A 147 -11.26 9.97 13.03
C GLU A 147 -11.69 9.36 11.69
N ARG A 148 -12.97 8.94 11.59
CA ARG A 148 -13.48 8.28 10.37
C ARG A 148 -13.52 9.20 9.16
N VAL A 149 -13.77 10.50 9.38
CA VAL A 149 -13.78 11.53 8.33
C VAL A 149 -12.35 11.79 7.84
N ILE A 150 -11.39 12.01 8.74
CA ILE A 150 -9.97 12.24 8.38
C ILE A 150 -9.42 11.04 7.58
N ARG A 151 -9.75 9.81 7.99
CA ARG A 151 -9.38 8.59 7.27
C ARG A 151 -10.05 8.41 5.91
N ARG A 152 -10.91 9.32 5.44
CA ARG A 152 -11.61 9.18 4.14
C ARG A 152 -11.50 10.41 3.25
N VAL A 153 -11.40 11.59 3.83
CA VAL A 153 -11.24 12.84 3.09
C VAL A 153 -9.80 13.00 2.61
N ARG A 154 -9.64 13.28 1.31
CA ARG A 154 -8.32 13.39 0.63
C ARG A 154 -8.14 14.69 -0.13
N ASN A 155 -9.22 15.42 -0.36
CA ASN A 155 -9.25 16.62 -1.19
C ASN A 155 -9.42 17.93 -0.40
N SER A 156 -9.45 17.86 0.94
CA SER A 156 -9.55 19.01 1.85
C SER A 156 -8.46 18.88 2.91
N ASP A 157 -7.80 19.99 3.27
CA ASP A 157 -6.98 20.01 4.49
C ASP A 157 -7.88 19.84 5.73
N MET A 158 -7.39 19.16 6.76
CA MET A 158 -8.17 18.84 7.96
C MET A 158 -7.58 19.53 9.18
N PHE A 159 -8.19 20.62 9.65
CA PHE A 159 -7.83 21.28 10.91
C PHE A 159 -8.67 20.71 12.05
N ILE A 160 -8.01 20.05 12.99
CA ILE A 160 -8.65 19.40 14.15
C ILE A 160 -8.43 20.23 15.40
N VAL A 161 -9.54 20.74 15.94
CA VAL A 161 -9.57 21.64 17.10
C VAL A 161 -9.55 20.83 18.38
N LYS A 162 -8.38 20.80 19.03
CA LYS A 162 -8.14 20.11 20.30
C LYS A 162 -8.14 21.05 21.49
N ASP A 163 -7.66 22.28 21.30
CA ASP A 163 -7.69 23.29 22.36
C ASP A 163 -8.94 24.16 22.19
N THR A 164 -9.79 24.16 23.22
CA THR A 164 -11.02 24.96 23.27
C THR A 164 -10.76 26.39 23.77
N LYS A 165 -9.55 26.68 24.24
CA LYS A 165 -9.19 28.02 24.68
C LYS A 165 -9.02 28.95 23.47
N PRO A 166 -9.44 30.22 23.59
CA PRO A 166 -9.19 31.23 22.57
C PRO A 166 -7.71 31.31 22.20
N MET A 167 -7.44 31.65 20.94
CA MET A 167 -6.10 31.78 20.35
C MET A 167 -5.17 32.66 21.20
N ASN A 168 -4.35 32.05 22.06
CA ASN A 168 -3.38 32.78 22.87
C ASN A 168 -1.96 32.32 22.54
N GLY A 169 -1.17 33.21 21.92
CA GLY A 169 0.26 32.97 21.69
C GLY A 169 0.57 31.74 20.82
N GLY A 170 1.79 31.20 20.95
CA GLY A 170 2.22 29.96 20.31
C GLY A 170 2.65 30.13 18.84
N LYS A 171 3.70 29.38 18.49
CA LYS A 171 4.23 29.24 17.13
C LYS A 171 3.45 28.19 16.33
N ILE A 172 3.59 28.21 15.01
CA ILE A 172 3.17 27.13 14.12
C ILE A 172 4.37 26.19 13.95
N VAL A 173 4.17 24.91 14.20
CA VAL A 173 5.19 23.88 13.99
C VAL A 173 4.76 23.02 12.81
N VAL A 174 5.66 22.78 11.85
CA VAL A 174 5.43 21.86 10.74
C VAL A 174 6.42 20.71 10.80
N ALA A 175 5.92 19.47 10.75
CA ALA A 175 6.76 18.29 10.64
C ALA A 175 7.07 17.99 9.17
N VAL A 176 8.35 17.94 8.82
CA VAL A 176 8.85 17.71 7.46
C VAL A 176 9.63 16.41 7.40
N ASP A 177 9.27 15.55 6.45
CA ASP A 177 9.87 14.23 6.23
C ASP A 177 10.35 14.00 4.79
N GLY A 178 10.37 15.07 3.98
CA GLY A 178 10.74 15.03 2.55
C GLY A 178 9.59 14.63 1.61
N SER A 179 8.44 14.19 2.12
CA SER A 179 7.29 13.87 1.28
C SER A 179 6.61 15.11 0.69
N HIS A 180 5.92 14.93 -0.44
CA HIS A 180 5.16 16.01 -1.06
C HIS A 180 4.09 16.61 -0.13
N TYR A 181 3.52 15.79 0.77
CA TYR A 181 2.49 16.24 1.71
C TYR A 181 3.06 17.04 2.88
N SER A 182 4.27 16.71 3.34
CA SER A 182 4.93 17.48 4.39
C SER A 182 5.42 18.83 3.88
N PHE A 183 5.96 18.89 2.66
CA PHE A 183 6.25 20.14 1.96
C PHE A 183 4.98 20.95 1.62
N GLY A 184 3.87 20.28 1.27
CA GLY A 184 2.58 20.96 1.14
C GLY A 184 2.12 21.57 2.48
N GLY A 185 2.36 20.85 3.58
CA GLY A 185 2.17 21.34 4.94
C GLY A 185 3.05 22.56 5.27
N LEU A 186 4.30 22.59 4.79
CA LEU A 186 5.20 23.74 4.95
C LEU A 186 4.64 25.00 4.26
N LYS A 187 4.20 24.90 3.01
CA LYS A 187 3.55 26.02 2.29
C LYS A 187 2.33 26.53 3.06
N THR A 188 1.54 25.60 3.61
CA THR A 188 0.42 25.93 4.50
C THR A 188 0.88 26.65 5.77
N ALA A 189 1.95 26.19 6.41
CA ALA A 189 2.51 26.79 7.62
C ALA A 189 2.98 28.22 7.38
N LEU A 190 3.71 28.47 6.29
CA LEU A 190 4.22 29.79 5.89
C LEU A 190 3.07 30.76 5.61
N ALA A 191 2.07 30.33 4.82
CA ALA A 191 0.90 31.12 4.52
C ALA A 191 0.09 31.49 5.78
N LEU A 192 -0.10 30.53 6.70
CA LEU A 192 -0.75 30.77 7.98
C LEU A 192 0.10 31.66 8.90
N GLY A 193 1.42 31.48 8.92
CA GLY A 193 2.34 32.30 9.70
C GLY A 193 2.26 33.77 9.30
N LYS A 194 2.25 34.06 8.00
CA LYS A 194 2.07 35.42 7.47
C LYS A 194 0.67 35.98 7.77
N ALA A 195 -0.37 35.17 7.59
CA ALA A 195 -1.77 35.57 7.76
C ALA A 195 -2.14 35.89 9.23
N PHE A 196 -1.61 35.11 10.17
CA PHE A 196 -1.89 35.24 11.60
C PHE A 196 -0.76 35.91 12.40
N ASN A 197 0.29 36.38 11.71
CA ASN A 197 1.51 36.93 12.30
C ASN A 197 2.09 36.02 13.40
N LYS A 198 2.29 34.73 13.05
CA LYS A 198 2.83 33.71 13.95
C LYS A 198 4.18 33.21 13.44
N PRO A 199 5.17 33.00 14.33
CA PRO A 199 6.43 32.38 13.93
C PRO A 199 6.19 30.94 13.48
N VAL A 200 6.92 30.53 12.45
CA VAL A 200 6.88 29.17 11.89
C VAL A 200 8.21 28.48 12.21
N GLU A 201 8.13 27.25 12.68
CA GLU A 201 9.30 26.39 12.90
C GLU A 201 9.10 25.04 12.19
N ALA A 202 10.05 24.66 11.35
CA ALA A 202 10.09 23.36 10.72
C ALA A 202 10.86 22.38 11.61
N ILE A 203 10.28 21.21 11.84
CA ILE A 203 10.91 20.13 12.60
C ILE A 203 10.98 18.87 11.75
N SER A 204 12.03 18.11 11.94
CA SER A 204 12.25 16.84 11.25
C SER A 204 12.79 15.84 12.26
N ALA A 205 12.40 14.57 12.14
CA ALA A 205 12.78 13.54 13.11
C ALA A 205 13.27 12.29 12.39
N PHE A 206 14.40 11.75 12.84
CA PHE A 206 15.00 10.53 12.31
C PHE A 206 15.20 9.51 13.44
N ASP A 207 15.02 8.23 13.16
CA ASP A 207 15.13 7.16 14.16
C ASP A 207 16.41 6.34 13.94
N PRO A 208 17.51 6.63 14.65
CA PRO A 208 18.71 5.80 14.60
C PRO A 208 18.49 4.47 15.33
N TYR A 209 17.52 4.38 16.25
CA TYR A 209 17.42 3.27 17.19
C TYR A 209 16.71 2.03 16.64
N PHE A 210 15.94 2.17 15.55
CA PHE A 210 15.16 1.06 14.99
C PHE A 210 16.05 -0.13 14.60
N HIS A 211 17.19 0.12 13.95
CA HIS A 211 18.05 -0.96 13.51
C HIS A 211 18.65 -1.71 14.71
N TYR A 212 18.98 -1.04 15.82
CA TYR A 212 19.49 -1.70 17.03
C TYR A 212 18.46 -2.65 17.61
N ALA A 213 17.20 -2.22 17.71
CA ALA A 213 16.11 -3.05 18.18
C ALA A 213 15.87 -4.26 17.26
N ALA A 214 15.91 -4.05 15.94
CA ALA A 214 15.77 -5.12 14.96
C ALA A 214 16.94 -6.12 15.05
N PHE A 215 18.19 -5.65 15.13
CA PHE A 215 19.38 -6.50 15.25
C PHE A 215 19.37 -7.33 16.52
N HIS A 216 19.06 -6.74 17.68
CA HIS A 216 18.91 -7.48 18.94
C HIS A 216 17.82 -8.54 18.88
N SER A 217 16.69 -8.25 18.22
CA SER A 217 15.63 -9.25 18.04
C SER A 217 16.08 -10.41 17.16
N ILE A 218 16.84 -10.13 16.09
CA ILE A 218 17.28 -11.14 15.13
C ILE A 218 18.39 -12.02 15.72
N SER A 219 19.33 -11.43 16.49
CA SER A 219 20.40 -12.19 17.13
C SER A 219 19.89 -13.26 18.09
N GLY A 220 18.71 -13.07 18.69
CA GLY A 220 18.08 -14.06 19.56
C GLY A 220 17.41 -15.23 18.83
N VAL A 221 17.20 -15.13 17.51
CA VAL A 221 16.46 -16.13 16.71
C VAL A 221 17.37 -16.89 15.74
N LEU A 222 18.53 -16.33 15.38
CA LEU A 222 19.45 -16.97 14.45
C LEU A 222 20.22 -18.13 15.09
N ASN A 223 20.34 -19.22 14.33
CA ASN A 223 21.22 -20.33 14.70
C ASN A 223 22.69 -19.94 14.52
N GLU A 224 23.60 -20.74 15.07
CA GLU A 224 25.03 -20.41 15.14
C GLU A 224 25.68 -20.26 13.74
N GLU A 225 25.19 -21.00 12.75
CA GLU A 225 25.66 -20.92 11.36
C GLU A 225 25.19 -19.63 10.67
N ALA A 226 23.92 -19.27 10.80
CA ALA A 226 23.38 -18.04 10.21
C ALA A 226 23.95 -16.79 10.90
N GLY A 227 24.23 -16.85 12.20
CA GLY A 227 24.87 -15.76 12.92
C GLY A 227 26.30 -15.45 12.44
N LYS A 228 27.06 -16.47 12.03
CA LYS A 228 28.42 -16.31 11.46
C LYS A 228 28.38 -15.64 10.08
N VAL A 229 27.37 -15.95 9.26
CA VAL A 229 27.18 -15.31 7.94
C VAL A 229 26.75 -13.86 8.06
N PHE A 230 25.93 -13.54 9.07
CA PHE A 230 25.36 -12.20 9.25
C PHE A 230 26.36 -11.15 9.76
N ARG A 231 27.48 -11.57 10.37
CA ARG A 231 28.58 -10.70 10.85
C ARG A 231 28.12 -9.49 11.68
N PHE A 232 27.39 -9.74 12.77
CA PHE A 232 26.76 -8.70 13.59
C PHE A 232 27.67 -7.54 14.02
N LYS A 233 28.90 -7.83 14.48
CA LYS A 233 29.83 -6.77 14.93
C LYS A 233 30.24 -5.80 13.83
N GLU A 234 30.37 -6.29 12.60
CA GLU A 234 30.68 -5.45 11.42
C GLU A 234 29.45 -4.64 11.00
N GLN A 235 28.26 -5.26 11.03
CA GLN A 235 26.99 -4.59 10.75
C GLN A 235 26.70 -3.47 11.77
N GLU A 236 26.82 -3.75 13.06
CA GLU A 236 26.56 -2.78 14.14
C GLU A 236 27.49 -1.56 14.04
N LYS A 237 28.79 -1.78 13.81
CA LYS A 237 29.77 -0.70 13.61
C LYS A 237 29.47 0.15 12.37
N LEU A 238 29.07 -0.47 11.27
CA LEU A 238 28.69 0.26 10.05
C LEU A 238 27.47 1.16 10.30
N HIS A 239 26.50 0.68 11.09
CA HIS A 239 25.28 1.42 11.37
C HIS A 239 25.53 2.63 12.29
N GLU A 240 26.34 2.46 13.34
CA GLU A 240 26.70 3.53 14.28
C GLU A 240 27.57 4.62 13.62
N GLU A 241 28.58 4.24 12.82
CA GLU A 241 29.53 5.21 12.26
C GLU A 241 29.02 5.90 10.97
N VAL A 242 28.27 5.19 10.12
CA VAL A 242 27.95 5.65 8.75
C VAL A 242 26.45 5.89 8.54
N ILE A 243 25.59 5.03 9.09
CA ILE A 243 24.15 5.09 8.79
C ILE A 243 23.46 6.18 9.59
N ASP A 244 23.76 6.33 10.88
CA ASP A 244 23.14 7.36 11.72
C ASP A 244 23.49 8.78 11.26
N SER A 245 24.77 9.00 10.93
CA SER A 245 25.24 10.26 10.36
C SER A 245 24.65 10.51 8.96
N GLY A 246 24.49 9.46 8.15
CA GLY A 246 23.84 9.52 6.84
C GLY A 246 22.35 9.87 6.93
N LEU A 247 21.60 9.22 7.82
CA LEU A 247 20.17 9.49 8.04
C LEU A 247 19.96 10.91 8.56
N ALA A 248 20.73 11.33 9.56
CA ALA A 248 20.66 12.69 10.08
C ALA A 248 20.88 13.73 8.97
N LYS A 249 21.82 13.48 8.04
CA LYS A 249 22.07 14.35 6.90
C LYS A 249 20.88 14.43 5.93
N ILE A 250 20.20 13.31 5.65
CA ILE A 250 19.00 13.30 4.80
C ILE A 250 17.90 14.17 5.43
N TYR A 251 17.58 13.95 6.70
CA TYR A 251 16.51 14.72 7.34
C TYR A 251 16.90 16.19 7.58
N GLN A 252 18.18 16.49 7.77
CA GLN A 252 18.70 17.86 7.77
C GLN A 252 18.52 18.51 6.40
N SER A 253 18.78 17.80 5.29
CA SER A 253 18.57 18.33 3.94
C SER A 253 17.12 18.76 3.69
N HIS A 254 16.14 18.02 4.24
CA HIS A 254 14.73 18.40 4.14
C HIS A 254 14.42 19.70 4.91
N LEU A 255 15.11 19.95 6.03
CA LEU A 255 15.00 21.20 6.77
C LEU A 255 15.67 22.36 6.02
N ASP A 256 16.82 22.11 5.40
CA ASP A 256 17.53 23.14 4.62
C ASP A 256 16.70 23.55 3.39
N VAL A 257 16.15 22.57 2.65
CA VAL A 257 15.17 22.82 1.57
C VAL A 257 13.96 23.60 2.10
N SER A 258 13.49 23.30 3.31
CA SER A 258 12.36 24.02 3.91
C SER A 258 12.70 25.49 4.20
N ARG A 259 13.94 25.78 4.60
CA ARG A 259 14.42 27.15 4.81
C ARG A 259 14.50 27.91 3.50
N ASP A 260 15.02 27.30 2.44
CA ASP A 260 15.13 27.95 1.12
C ASP A 260 13.75 28.27 0.54
N VAL A 261 12.80 27.32 0.63
CA VAL A 261 11.40 27.56 0.24
C VAL A 261 10.77 28.69 1.05
N ALA A 262 11.12 28.84 2.32
CA ALA A 262 10.63 29.96 3.14
C ALA A 262 11.26 31.30 2.71
N GLN A 263 12.57 31.31 2.40
CA GLN A 263 13.29 32.49 1.96
C GLN A 263 12.78 33.01 0.61
N GLU A 264 12.44 32.11 -0.32
CA GLU A 264 11.76 32.46 -1.58
C GLU A 264 10.42 33.17 -1.36
N GLU A 265 9.73 32.88 -0.24
CA GLU A 265 8.49 33.56 0.17
C GLU A 265 8.72 34.80 1.04
N GLY A 266 9.98 35.18 1.27
CA GLY A 266 10.37 36.32 2.10
C GLY A 266 10.21 36.07 3.60
N ALA A 267 10.28 34.81 4.05
CA ALA A 267 10.25 34.41 5.45
C ALA A 267 11.55 33.71 5.85
N ASP A 268 11.99 33.93 7.09
CA ASP A 268 13.06 33.13 7.70
C ASP A 268 12.47 32.28 8.82
N ILE A 269 12.70 30.96 8.76
CA ILE A 269 12.11 30.00 9.68
C ILE A 269 13.18 29.28 10.48
N LYS A 270 12.89 29.04 11.75
CA LYS A 270 13.71 28.17 12.58
C LYS A 270 13.53 26.72 12.11
N THR A 271 14.62 25.96 12.11
CA THR A 271 14.62 24.53 11.79
C THR A 271 15.21 23.74 12.96
N THR A 272 14.58 22.64 13.36
CA THR A 272 15.06 21.77 14.44
C THR A 272 15.04 20.30 14.03
N LEU A 273 16.20 19.65 14.07
CA LEU A 273 16.34 18.20 13.87
C LEU A 273 16.18 17.47 15.21
N LEU A 274 15.35 16.42 15.23
CA LEU A 274 15.06 15.61 16.40
C LEU A 274 15.60 14.20 16.20
N ASP A 275 16.30 13.71 17.22
CA ASP A 275 16.83 12.35 17.26
C ASP A 275 15.84 11.42 18.01
N GLY A 276 15.36 10.41 17.29
CA GLY A 276 14.55 9.30 17.76
C GLY A 276 13.25 9.11 16.98
N LYS A 277 12.44 8.16 17.44
CA LYS A 277 11.18 7.80 16.77
C LYS A 277 10.26 9.00 16.56
N ALA A 278 9.90 9.25 15.30
CA ALA A 278 9.31 10.50 14.84
C ALA A 278 8.10 10.98 15.66
N PHE A 279 7.03 10.18 15.77
CA PHE A 279 5.83 10.61 16.50
C PHE A 279 6.12 10.87 17.99
N GLU A 280 7.00 10.08 18.61
CA GLU A 280 7.34 10.22 20.04
C GLU A 280 8.08 11.54 20.30
N LYS A 281 9.13 11.80 19.51
CA LYS A 281 9.94 13.00 19.64
C LYS A 281 9.17 14.26 19.31
N ILE A 282 8.32 14.22 18.30
CA ILE A 282 7.43 15.34 17.97
C ILE A 282 6.43 15.59 19.13
N ILE A 283 5.85 14.55 19.75
CA ILE A 283 4.98 14.74 20.93
C ILE A 283 5.75 15.34 22.11
N GLN A 284 6.95 14.85 22.40
CA GLN A 284 7.81 15.41 23.46
C GLN A 284 8.10 16.89 23.20
N TYR A 285 8.44 17.23 21.96
CA TYR A 285 8.69 18.59 21.52
C TYR A 285 7.45 19.48 21.67
N VAL A 286 6.29 19.04 21.17
CA VAL A 286 5.02 19.78 21.23
C VAL A 286 4.54 19.97 22.68
N ARG A 287 4.75 18.99 23.56
CA ARG A 287 4.44 19.14 25.00
C ARG A 287 5.30 20.20 25.68
N LYS A 288 6.57 20.30 25.29
CA LYS A 288 7.53 21.28 25.83
C LYS A 288 7.26 22.69 25.30
N GLU A 289 7.11 22.83 23.99
CA GLU A 289 7.05 24.13 23.31
C GLU A 289 5.62 24.69 23.22
N GLN A 290 4.60 23.85 23.44
CA GLN A 290 3.17 24.20 23.39
C GLN A 290 2.80 25.08 22.16
N PRO A 291 3.06 24.60 20.93
CA PRO A 291 2.71 25.34 19.73
C PRO A 291 1.19 25.51 19.61
N TRP A 292 0.77 26.57 18.90
CA TRP A 292 -0.64 26.80 18.64
C TRP A 292 -1.21 25.74 17.67
N LEU A 293 -0.41 25.35 16.68
CA LEU A 293 -0.78 24.42 15.63
C LEU A 293 0.41 23.55 15.25
N LEU A 294 0.19 22.24 15.21
CA LEU A 294 1.08 21.27 14.58
C LEU A 294 0.54 20.91 13.20
N ILE A 295 1.33 21.10 12.16
CA ILE A 295 1.02 20.72 10.78
C ILE A 295 1.80 19.47 10.41
N VAL A 296 1.12 18.47 9.87
CA VAL A 296 1.73 17.22 9.39
C VAL A 296 1.15 16.83 8.04
N GLY A 297 1.94 16.20 7.19
CA GLY A 297 1.43 15.56 5.97
C GLY A 297 0.52 14.38 6.32
N ARG A 298 -0.52 14.15 5.51
CA ARG A 298 -1.42 13.00 5.70
C ARG A 298 -0.68 11.66 5.64
N ILE A 299 0.23 11.52 4.68
CA ILE A 299 1.09 10.36 4.47
C ILE A 299 2.53 10.82 4.26
N GLY A 300 3.49 9.92 4.50
CA GLY A 300 4.92 10.24 4.47
C GLY A 300 5.66 9.64 3.27
N VAL A 301 6.98 9.76 3.27
CA VAL A 301 7.83 9.36 2.12
C VAL A 301 7.80 7.86 1.79
N HIS A 302 7.51 7.01 2.79
CA HIS A 302 7.42 5.55 2.63
C HIS A 302 5.98 5.05 2.45
N SER A 303 5.06 5.92 2.03
CA SER A 303 3.64 5.58 1.90
C SER A 303 3.24 5.37 0.46
N ASP A 304 2.35 4.39 0.23
CA ASP A 304 1.64 4.25 -1.03
C ASP A 304 0.54 5.32 -1.17
N ASP A 305 0.23 5.73 -2.40
CA ASP A 305 -0.75 6.79 -2.67
C ASP A 305 -2.18 6.42 -2.23
N ASP A 306 -2.51 5.12 -2.14
CA ASP A 306 -3.82 4.60 -1.71
C ASP A 306 -3.97 4.51 -0.17
N MET A 307 -2.88 4.66 0.58
CA MET A 307 -2.90 4.64 2.04
C MET A 307 -3.82 5.73 2.58
N ASP A 308 -4.56 5.42 3.65
CA ASP A 308 -5.54 6.34 4.20
C ASP A 308 -4.92 7.49 4.99
N ILE A 309 -4.14 7.16 6.01
CA ILE A 309 -3.36 8.06 6.85
C ILE A 309 -2.07 7.36 7.28
N GLY A 310 -0.98 8.11 7.35
CA GLY A 310 0.30 7.61 7.84
C GLY A 310 0.26 7.35 9.36
N SER A 311 1.02 6.35 9.81
CA SER A 311 1.08 5.99 11.24
C SER A 311 1.56 7.15 12.12
N ASN A 312 2.54 7.94 11.67
CA ASN A 312 2.99 9.13 12.39
C ASN A 312 1.88 10.19 12.47
N ALA A 313 1.20 10.48 11.36
CA ALA A 313 0.10 11.44 11.32
C ALA A 313 -1.06 11.02 12.25
N GLU A 314 -1.41 9.73 12.27
CA GLU A 314 -2.43 9.21 13.19
C GLU A 314 -2.01 9.33 14.67
N ASN A 315 -0.79 8.91 15.01
CA ASN A 315 -0.33 8.98 16.40
C ASN A 315 -0.25 10.42 16.91
N LEU A 316 0.18 11.35 16.06
CA LEU A 316 0.20 12.78 16.37
C LEU A 316 -1.21 13.35 16.49
N LEU A 317 -2.11 12.98 15.58
CA LEU A 317 -3.53 13.33 15.65
C LEU A 317 -4.18 12.84 16.95
N ARG A 318 -3.79 11.69 17.49
CA ARG A 318 -4.34 11.18 18.75
C ARG A 318 -3.68 11.87 19.95
N SER A 319 -2.36 11.91 20.00
CA SER A 319 -1.61 12.20 21.24
C SER A 319 -1.09 13.63 21.40
N ALA A 320 -1.05 14.44 20.33
CA ALA A 320 -0.59 15.82 20.43
C ALA A 320 -1.58 16.66 21.26
N PRO A 321 -1.10 17.47 22.23
CA PRO A 321 -1.97 18.29 23.08
C PRO A 321 -2.45 19.60 22.43
N CYS A 322 -1.84 20.01 21.31
CA CYS A 322 -2.22 21.22 20.57
C CYS A 322 -3.16 20.90 19.39
N ASN A 323 -3.69 21.92 18.74
CA ASN A 323 -4.42 21.74 17.48
C ASN A 323 -3.53 21.07 16.42
N VAL A 324 -4.13 20.27 15.55
CA VAL A 324 -3.42 19.53 14.51
C VAL A 324 -4.06 19.81 13.16
N LEU A 325 -3.25 20.18 12.17
CA LEU A 325 -3.69 20.25 10.77
C LEU A 325 -3.03 19.12 9.98
N ILE A 326 -3.86 18.28 9.36
CA ILE A 326 -3.43 17.25 8.43
C ILE A 326 -3.49 17.82 7.02
N SER A 327 -2.33 17.96 6.39
CA SER A 327 -2.18 18.49 5.03
C SER A 327 -2.47 17.42 3.99
N ASN A 328 -3.41 17.70 3.11
CA ASN A 328 -3.69 16.95 1.88
C ASN A 328 -3.09 17.63 0.64
N ARG A 329 -2.52 18.83 0.77
CA ARG A 329 -1.81 19.53 -0.30
C ARG A 329 -0.49 18.84 -0.61
N LYS A 330 -0.15 18.74 -1.89
CA LYS A 330 1.16 18.32 -2.39
C LYS A 330 1.95 19.56 -2.82
N PHE A 331 3.21 19.63 -2.44
CA PHE A 331 4.18 20.57 -2.99
C PHE A 331 5.48 19.82 -3.27
N VAL A 332 6.07 20.06 -4.44
CA VAL A 332 7.35 19.50 -4.85
C VAL A 332 8.33 20.66 -4.94
N PRO A 333 9.34 20.74 -4.06
CA PRO A 333 10.37 21.77 -4.16
C PRO A 333 11.12 21.66 -5.50
N PRO A 334 11.70 22.76 -6.01
CA PRO A 334 12.52 22.71 -7.23
C PRO A 334 13.63 21.66 -7.13
N ILE A 335 13.88 20.95 -8.24
CA ILE A 335 14.85 19.85 -8.31
C ILE A 335 16.25 20.34 -7.93
N ASP A 336 16.63 21.52 -8.41
CA ASP A 336 17.96 22.08 -8.15
C ASP A 336 18.18 22.34 -6.66
N THR A 337 17.17 22.88 -5.95
CA THR A 337 17.19 23.08 -4.49
C THR A 337 17.32 21.75 -3.74
N GLN A 338 16.57 20.72 -4.15
CA GLN A 338 16.69 19.40 -3.53
C GLN A 338 18.08 18.80 -3.75
N ALA A 339 18.58 18.88 -4.98
CA ALA A 339 19.84 18.29 -5.37
C ALA A 339 21.05 18.95 -4.70
N GLU A 340 20.99 20.25 -4.42
CA GLU A 340 22.05 20.97 -3.71
C GLU A 340 22.38 20.36 -2.34
N TYR A 341 21.37 19.92 -1.60
CA TYR A 341 21.56 19.35 -0.26
C TYR A 341 21.58 17.82 -0.23
N THR A 342 20.98 17.15 -1.22
CA THR A 342 20.85 15.68 -1.25
C THR A 342 21.86 14.99 -2.14
N ILE A 343 22.46 15.69 -3.11
CA ILE A 343 23.32 15.08 -4.13
C ILE A 343 24.74 15.66 -4.07
N ALA A 344 25.72 14.78 -3.88
CA ALA A 344 27.12 15.12 -4.02
C ALA A 344 27.64 14.77 -5.43
N TRP A 345 28.67 15.48 -5.90
CA TRP A 345 29.38 15.14 -7.12
C TRP A 345 30.77 14.63 -6.77
N THR A 346 31.25 13.62 -7.49
CA THR A 346 32.68 13.27 -7.41
C THR A 346 33.52 14.34 -8.11
N GLU A 347 34.79 14.46 -7.74
CA GLU A 347 35.68 15.46 -8.34
C GLU A 347 35.84 15.24 -9.85
N GLU A 348 35.89 13.97 -10.27
CA GLU A 348 35.99 13.60 -11.68
C GLU A 348 34.74 13.99 -12.47
N ALA A 349 33.56 13.85 -11.85
CA ALA A 349 32.29 14.24 -12.44
C ALA A 349 32.18 15.77 -12.57
N LEU A 350 32.65 16.53 -11.58
CA LEU A 350 32.72 18.00 -11.65
C LEU A 350 33.66 18.47 -12.76
N ARG A 351 34.86 17.91 -12.86
CA ARG A 351 35.80 18.22 -13.96
C ARG A 351 35.21 17.89 -15.33
N ARG A 352 34.34 16.88 -15.41
CA ARG A 352 33.62 16.56 -16.65
C ARG A 352 32.55 17.61 -16.97
N MET A 353 31.84 18.13 -15.98
CA MET A 353 30.88 19.23 -16.15
C MET A 353 31.53 20.53 -16.63
N GLU A 354 32.78 20.80 -16.25
CA GLU A 354 33.53 21.96 -16.73
C GLU A 354 33.78 21.93 -18.24
N LYS A 355 33.84 20.74 -18.85
CA LYS A 355 34.00 20.57 -20.30
C LYS A 355 32.75 20.98 -21.09
N ILE A 356 31.60 21.08 -20.42
CA ILE A 356 30.34 21.51 -21.02
C ILE A 356 30.35 23.04 -21.18
N PRO A 357 29.98 23.58 -22.35
CA PRO A 357 29.86 25.02 -22.57
C PRO A 357 28.97 25.71 -21.54
N VAL A 358 29.32 26.94 -21.13
CA VAL A 358 28.67 27.66 -20.02
C VAL A 358 27.15 27.78 -20.19
N PHE A 359 26.68 28.11 -21.40
CA PHE A 359 25.25 28.28 -21.69
C PHE A 359 24.43 26.98 -21.56
N ALA A 360 25.06 25.81 -21.71
CA ALA A 360 24.40 24.50 -21.62
C ALA A 360 24.64 23.80 -20.27
N ARG A 361 25.61 24.27 -19.48
CA ARG A 361 26.03 23.64 -18.22
C ARG A 361 24.92 23.59 -17.17
N GLY A 362 24.12 24.66 -17.06
CA GLY A 362 22.96 24.69 -16.16
C GLY A 362 21.92 23.62 -16.52
N VAL A 363 21.52 23.58 -17.80
CA VAL A 363 20.55 22.61 -18.32
C VAL A 363 21.04 21.17 -18.12
N ALA A 364 22.31 20.90 -18.43
CA ALA A 364 22.92 19.58 -18.22
C ALA A 364 22.93 19.18 -16.74
N LYS A 365 23.27 20.12 -15.84
CA LYS A 365 23.31 19.86 -14.40
C LYS A 365 21.92 19.48 -13.87
N THR A 366 20.88 20.24 -14.22
CA THR A 366 19.50 19.95 -13.82
C THR A 366 19.00 18.62 -14.40
N ALA A 367 19.36 18.29 -15.65
CA ALA A 367 18.98 17.03 -16.27
C ALA A 367 19.62 15.82 -15.57
N ILE A 368 20.91 15.92 -15.22
CA ILE A 368 21.61 14.87 -14.48
C ILE A 368 21.08 14.77 -13.03
N HIS A 369 20.76 15.89 -12.38
CA HIS A 369 20.12 15.91 -11.06
C HIS A 369 18.77 15.20 -11.08
N ARG A 370 17.93 15.47 -12.09
CA ARG A 370 16.64 14.79 -12.27
C ARG A 370 16.83 13.30 -12.44
N TYR A 371 17.73 12.88 -13.32
CA TYR A 371 18.06 11.47 -13.52
C TYR A 371 18.53 10.81 -12.22
N ALA A 372 19.45 11.47 -11.49
CA ALA A 372 19.96 10.98 -10.23
C ALA A 372 18.86 10.79 -9.19
N ILE A 373 17.95 11.76 -9.04
CA ILE A 373 16.80 11.65 -8.12
C ILE A 373 15.85 10.52 -8.54
N GLU A 374 15.51 10.41 -9.83
CA GLU A 374 14.60 9.38 -10.34
C GLU A 374 15.15 7.96 -10.16
N LYS A 375 16.47 7.78 -10.31
CA LYS A 375 17.14 6.48 -10.10
C LYS A 375 17.63 6.25 -8.66
N GLY A 376 17.50 7.25 -7.78
CA GLY A 376 17.90 7.15 -6.37
C GLY A 376 19.42 7.28 -6.13
N HIS A 377 20.16 7.93 -7.02
CA HIS A 377 21.58 8.24 -6.84
C HIS A 377 21.76 9.49 -5.97
N THR A 378 22.53 9.36 -4.88
CA THR A 378 22.94 10.48 -4.01
C THR A 378 24.35 10.98 -4.30
N ILE A 379 25.11 10.25 -5.12
CA ILE A 379 26.44 10.65 -5.61
C ILE A 379 26.45 10.55 -7.13
N ILE A 380 26.71 11.67 -7.80
CA ILE A 380 26.89 11.72 -9.25
C ILE A 380 28.37 11.46 -9.55
N SER A 381 28.63 10.25 -10.04
CA SER A 381 29.91 9.82 -10.59
C SER A 381 29.89 9.91 -12.13
N ASN A 382 31.03 9.66 -12.77
CA ASN A 382 31.09 9.58 -14.23
C ASN A 382 30.13 8.53 -14.82
N SER A 383 29.95 7.38 -14.15
CA SER A 383 29.02 6.35 -14.63
C SER A 383 27.57 6.84 -14.59
N VAL A 384 27.19 7.56 -13.53
CA VAL A 384 25.84 8.13 -13.42
C VAL A 384 25.61 9.18 -14.50
N ILE A 385 26.63 9.99 -14.85
CA ILE A 385 26.55 10.92 -15.98
C ILE A 385 26.37 10.15 -17.29
N ASP A 386 27.13 9.08 -17.52
CA ASP A 386 27.02 8.28 -18.75
C ASP A 386 25.63 7.68 -18.90
N ASP A 387 25.10 7.09 -17.82
CA ASP A 387 23.76 6.52 -17.82
C ASP A 387 22.69 7.60 -18.03
N ALA A 388 22.83 8.76 -17.37
CA ALA A 388 21.91 9.89 -17.55
C ALA A 388 21.91 10.39 -19.00
N VAL A 389 23.11 10.60 -19.57
CA VAL A 389 23.26 11.08 -20.95
C VAL A 389 22.72 10.05 -21.94
N GLY A 390 22.90 8.76 -21.68
CA GLY A 390 22.34 7.67 -22.48
C GLY A 390 20.82 7.60 -22.47
N ASP A 391 20.17 7.90 -21.33
CA ASP A 391 18.70 7.91 -21.19
C ASP A 391 18.09 9.21 -21.76
N ILE A 392 18.81 10.34 -21.66
CA ILE A 392 18.33 11.67 -22.08
C ILE A 392 18.51 11.93 -23.59
N LEU A 393 19.62 11.50 -24.19
CA LEU A 393 19.94 11.83 -25.58
C LEU A 393 19.45 10.76 -26.57
N PRO A 394 18.86 11.14 -27.71
CA PRO A 394 18.47 10.20 -28.74
C PRO A 394 19.70 9.50 -29.36
N LYS A 395 19.52 8.26 -29.82
CA LYS A 395 20.57 7.44 -30.43
C LYS A 395 21.24 8.21 -31.59
N GLY A 396 22.54 8.49 -31.45
CA GLY A 396 23.35 9.24 -32.42
C GLY A 396 23.68 10.69 -32.06
N ALA A 397 22.99 11.30 -31.08
CA ALA A 397 23.27 12.67 -30.65
C ALA A 397 24.62 12.81 -29.93
N MET A 398 25.06 11.77 -29.21
CA MET A 398 26.39 11.74 -28.58
C MET A 398 27.53 11.79 -29.61
N ASP A 399 27.40 11.08 -30.72
CA ASP A 399 28.42 11.09 -31.77
C ASP A 399 28.47 12.45 -32.48
N ALA A 400 27.31 13.08 -32.69
CA ALA A 400 27.23 14.43 -33.25
C ALA A 400 27.89 15.46 -32.31
N MET A 401 27.60 15.41 -31.00
CA MET A 401 28.22 16.29 -30.01
C MET A 401 29.72 16.06 -29.86
N LYS A 402 30.18 14.81 -29.91
CA LYS A 402 31.60 14.46 -29.88
C LYS A 402 32.35 15.02 -31.09
N THR A 403 31.73 14.93 -32.27
CA THR A 403 32.26 15.50 -33.52
C THR A 403 32.32 17.03 -33.46
N LEU A 404 31.29 17.66 -32.90
CA LEU A 404 31.24 19.11 -32.68
C LEU A 404 32.30 19.58 -31.67
N GLY A 405 32.47 18.84 -30.56
CA GLY A 405 33.50 19.13 -29.55
C GLY A 405 34.91 19.04 -30.12
N GLY A 406 35.20 18.00 -30.90
CA GLY A 406 36.50 17.83 -31.56
C GLY A 406 36.80 18.91 -32.60
N THR A 407 35.79 19.39 -33.33
CA THR A 407 35.95 20.50 -34.29
C THR A 407 36.16 21.85 -33.59
N LEU A 408 35.50 22.10 -32.46
CA LEU A 408 35.73 23.31 -31.65
C LEU A 408 37.13 23.35 -31.02
N ASP A 409 37.62 22.20 -30.54
CA ASP A 409 38.97 22.10 -29.97
C ASP A 409 40.04 22.28 -31.07
N ALA A 410 39.83 21.69 -32.25
CA ALA A 410 40.72 21.87 -33.40
C ALA A 410 40.72 23.32 -33.93
N ALA A 411 39.62 24.04 -33.78
CA ALA A 411 39.49 25.44 -34.17
C ALA A 411 40.03 26.44 -33.11
N GLY A 412 40.50 25.95 -31.94
CA GLY A 412 41.01 26.79 -30.86
C GLY A 412 39.97 27.75 -30.26
N VAL A 413 38.68 27.42 -30.39
CA VAL A 413 37.59 28.28 -29.92
C VAL A 413 37.46 28.15 -28.41
N ASP A 414 37.57 29.28 -27.70
CA ASP A 414 37.35 29.32 -26.26
C ASP A 414 35.86 29.05 -25.95
N ARG A 415 35.60 27.86 -25.40
CA ARG A 415 34.28 27.39 -24.99
C ARG A 415 33.61 28.27 -23.94
N ASN A 416 34.40 29.05 -23.19
CA ASN A 416 33.88 29.99 -22.18
C ASN A 416 33.52 31.37 -22.77
N ALA A 417 33.99 31.68 -23.99
CA ALA A 417 33.67 32.92 -24.70
C ALA A 417 32.46 32.78 -25.65
N MET A 418 31.95 31.57 -25.87
CA MET A 418 30.77 31.32 -26.70
C MET A 418 29.50 31.84 -26.01
N GLN A 419 28.91 32.89 -26.56
CA GLN A 419 27.58 33.36 -26.19
C GLN A 419 26.56 32.78 -27.18
N ALA A 420 25.47 32.23 -26.66
CA ALA A 420 24.31 31.89 -27.49
C ALA A 420 23.68 33.19 -28.01
N GLY A 421 23.37 33.25 -29.31
CA GLY A 421 22.57 34.36 -29.84
C GLY A 421 21.23 34.46 -29.09
N ASN A 422 20.71 35.69 -28.91
CA ASN A 422 19.50 35.93 -28.10
C ASN A 422 18.32 35.02 -28.48
N GLU A 423 18.18 34.63 -29.75
CA GLU A 423 17.16 33.70 -30.23
C GLU A 423 17.35 32.26 -29.68
N VAL A 424 18.59 31.77 -29.63
CA VAL A 424 18.93 30.43 -29.11
C VAL A 424 18.85 30.38 -27.59
N ALA A 425 19.25 31.46 -26.90
CA ALA A 425 19.07 31.60 -25.47
C ALA A 425 17.58 31.68 -25.08
N GLN A 426 16.76 32.32 -25.92
CA GLN A 426 15.31 32.41 -25.73
C GLN A 426 14.58 31.12 -26.10
N ASP A 427 15.12 30.26 -26.96
CA ASP A 427 14.58 28.90 -27.23
C ASP A 427 15.03 27.84 -26.19
N LEU A 428 16.23 27.99 -25.62
CA LEU A 428 16.72 27.17 -24.50
C LEU A 428 16.09 27.55 -23.15
N MET A 429 15.78 28.84 -22.94
CA MET A 429 15.10 29.35 -21.73
C MET A 429 13.60 29.58 -21.91
N GLY A 430 13.10 29.53 -23.14
CA GLY A 430 11.68 29.66 -23.46
C GLY A 430 10.91 28.38 -23.21
N SER A 431 9.59 28.52 -23.20
CA SER A 431 8.63 27.41 -23.07
C SER A 431 8.65 26.41 -24.23
N THR A 432 9.68 26.38 -25.06
CA THR A 432 9.81 25.50 -26.22
C THR A 432 10.69 24.29 -25.93
N LEU A 433 11.78 24.35 -25.14
CA LEU A 433 12.46 23.11 -24.72
C LEU A 433 11.91 22.51 -23.41
N SER A 434 11.51 23.36 -22.47
CA SER A 434 10.77 22.91 -21.27
C SER A 434 9.31 22.55 -21.60
N GLY A 435 8.73 23.14 -22.66
CA GLY A 435 7.38 22.85 -23.15
C GLY A 435 7.30 21.79 -24.26
N MET A 436 8.28 21.66 -25.15
CA MET A 436 8.27 20.57 -26.14
C MET A 436 8.79 19.26 -25.57
N MET A 437 9.64 19.23 -24.53
CA MET A 437 9.90 17.97 -23.80
C MET A 437 8.76 17.57 -22.85
N SER A 438 7.80 18.47 -22.58
CA SER A 438 6.49 18.09 -22.03
C SER A 438 5.46 17.73 -23.10
N GLN A 439 5.73 17.95 -24.40
CA GLN A 439 4.84 17.60 -25.52
C GLN A 439 5.37 16.47 -26.44
N VAL A 440 6.63 16.01 -26.31
CA VAL A 440 7.17 14.84 -27.02
C VAL A 440 6.81 13.52 -26.32
N VAL A 441 5.91 13.57 -25.35
CA VAL A 441 5.00 12.46 -25.09
C VAL A 441 3.67 12.85 -25.74
N GLU A 442 3.50 12.50 -27.01
CA GLU A 442 2.15 12.30 -27.54
C GLU A 442 1.51 11.20 -26.67
N GLU A 443 0.73 11.62 -25.66
CA GLU A 443 -0.41 10.82 -25.25
C GLU A 443 -1.25 10.64 -26.52
N LYS A 444 -1.17 9.42 -27.08
CA LYS A 444 -2.11 8.94 -28.10
C LYS A 444 -3.50 9.46 -27.74
N PRO A 445 -4.29 9.96 -28.72
CA PRO A 445 -5.61 10.51 -28.44
C PRO A 445 -6.37 9.52 -27.55
N VAL A 446 -6.89 10.04 -26.44
CA VAL A 446 -7.80 9.32 -25.55
C VAL A 446 -9.03 8.98 -26.39
N GLU A 447 -9.04 7.79 -26.99
CA GLU A 447 -10.29 7.14 -27.32
C GLU A 447 -11.02 6.92 -26.00
N VAL A 448 -12.23 7.49 -25.95
CA VAL A 448 -13.10 7.56 -24.78
C VAL A 448 -13.23 6.18 -24.15
N SER A 449 -12.53 5.94 -23.04
CA SER A 449 -12.65 4.75 -22.19
C SER A 449 -12.20 5.10 -20.76
N PRO A 450 -12.78 4.48 -19.71
CA PRO A 450 -12.65 4.95 -18.33
C PRO A 450 -11.22 4.75 -17.77
N PRO A 451 -10.82 5.50 -16.71
CA PRO A 451 -9.45 5.48 -16.21
C PRO A 451 -9.07 4.10 -15.64
N LEU A 452 -7.98 3.54 -16.17
CA LEU A 452 -7.45 2.22 -15.82
C LEU A 452 -6.56 2.29 -14.55
N SER A 453 -6.67 1.29 -13.66
CA SER A 453 -5.97 1.22 -12.36
C SER A 453 -4.45 1.01 -12.49
N ALA A 454 -3.69 1.25 -11.41
CA ALA A 454 -2.22 1.09 -11.36
C ALA A 454 -1.73 -0.32 -11.77
N GLY A 455 -2.57 -1.35 -11.62
CA GLY A 455 -2.29 -2.70 -12.13
C GLY A 455 -2.04 -2.73 -13.64
N ASN A 456 -2.72 -1.86 -14.40
CA ASN A 456 -2.70 -1.84 -15.86
C ASN A 456 -1.42 -1.19 -16.42
N LYS A 457 -0.78 -0.27 -15.68
CA LYS A 457 0.56 0.25 -16.06
C LYS A 457 1.66 -0.82 -15.91
N SER A 458 1.62 -1.60 -14.83
CA SER A 458 2.56 -2.72 -14.62
C SER A 458 2.36 -3.84 -15.67
N TYR A 459 1.15 -3.97 -16.19
CA TYR A 459 0.76 -4.92 -17.21
C TYR A 459 1.28 -4.54 -18.60
N LEU A 460 1.13 -3.28 -19.01
CA LEU A 460 1.68 -2.77 -20.28
C LEU A 460 3.22 -2.86 -20.32
N ALA A 461 3.90 -2.59 -19.19
CA ALA A 461 5.35 -2.76 -19.07
C ALA A 461 5.82 -4.23 -19.08
N ARG A 462 4.94 -5.19 -18.79
CA ARG A 462 5.23 -6.63 -18.93
C ARG A 462 4.98 -7.11 -20.36
N MET A 463 4.00 -6.55 -21.06
CA MET A 463 3.72 -6.86 -22.47
C MET A 463 4.89 -6.47 -23.40
N SER A 464 5.64 -5.42 -23.07
CA SER A 464 6.78 -4.94 -23.87
C SER A 464 8.10 -5.69 -23.62
N ARG A 465 8.14 -6.66 -22.69
CA ARG A 465 9.35 -7.43 -22.40
C ARG A 465 9.51 -8.63 -23.32
N ASP A 466 10.75 -8.88 -23.72
CA ASP A 466 11.14 -10.11 -24.40
C ASP A 466 11.37 -11.24 -23.39
N TYR A 467 10.96 -12.44 -23.78
CA TYR A 467 11.06 -13.65 -22.98
C TYR A 467 11.80 -14.72 -23.78
N TYR A 468 12.70 -15.43 -23.09
CA TYR A 468 13.56 -16.45 -23.69
C TYR A 468 13.41 -17.75 -22.91
N VAL A 469 13.24 -18.88 -23.61
CA VAL A 469 13.12 -20.21 -22.98
C VAL A 469 14.38 -21.02 -23.27
N CYS A 470 15.01 -21.52 -22.22
CA CYS A 470 16.14 -22.43 -22.32
C CYS A 470 15.70 -23.78 -22.91
N GLY A 471 16.31 -24.21 -24.01
CA GLY A 471 15.99 -25.46 -24.69
C GLY A 471 16.30 -26.74 -23.89
N GLY A 472 17.13 -26.67 -22.85
CA GLY A 472 17.48 -27.84 -22.03
C GLY A 472 16.57 -28.10 -20.83
N CYS A 473 16.24 -27.05 -20.06
CA CYS A 473 15.50 -27.19 -18.80
C CYS A 473 14.20 -26.39 -18.71
N GLY A 474 13.85 -25.63 -19.75
CA GLY A 474 12.63 -24.82 -19.79
C GLY A 474 12.67 -23.54 -18.93
N TYR A 475 13.84 -23.15 -18.42
CA TYR A 475 14.00 -21.90 -17.66
C TYR A 475 13.69 -20.67 -18.54
N ILE A 476 12.90 -19.73 -17.98
CA ILE A 476 12.46 -18.52 -18.68
C ILE A 476 13.30 -17.31 -18.25
N GLY A 477 14.13 -16.82 -19.16
CA GLY A 477 14.82 -15.52 -19.05
C GLY A 477 13.90 -14.37 -19.43
N LYS A 478 14.08 -13.20 -18.79
CA LYS A 478 13.28 -11.99 -19.02
C LYS A 478 14.20 -10.83 -19.39
N GLY A 479 13.78 -9.99 -20.33
CA GLY A 479 14.52 -8.79 -20.71
C GLY A 479 15.51 -9.08 -21.82
N GLU A 480 16.79 -8.73 -21.63
CA GLU A 480 17.84 -8.97 -22.63
C GLU A 480 18.19 -10.47 -22.74
N HIS A 481 18.80 -10.84 -23.87
CA HIS A 481 19.11 -12.24 -24.19
C HIS A 481 20.05 -12.86 -23.12
N PRO A 482 19.61 -13.92 -22.40
CA PRO A 482 20.41 -14.51 -21.32
C PRO A 482 21.75 -15.06 -21.81
N VAL A 483 22.83 -14.81 -21.06
CA VAL A 483 24.18 -15.29 -21.40
C VAL A 483 24.42 -16.73 -20.95
N MET A 484 23.75 -17.18 -19.88
CA MET A 484 23.85 -18.56 -19.37
C MET A 484 22.57 -18.94 -18.62
N CYS A 485 22.19 -20.22 -18.69
CA CYS A 485 21.06 -20.73 -17.92
C CYS A 485 21.46 -21.00 -16.45
N PRO A 486 20.82 -20.36 -15.46
CA PRO A 486 21.15 -20.55 -14.04
C PRO A 486 20.71 -21.92 -13.49
N VAL A 487 19.91 -22.68 -14.24
CA VAL A 487 19.37 -23.99 -13.80
C VAL A 487 20.20 -25.16 -14.32
N CYS A 488 20.61 -25.13 -15.60
CA CYS A 488 21.33 -26.24 -16.22
C CYS A 488 22.72 -25.88 -16.75
N GLY A 489 23.16 -24.62 -16.60
CA GLY A 489 24.49 -24.17 -17.02
C GLY A 489 24.70 -24.09 -18.53
N LEU A 490 23.67 -24.35 -19.35
CA LEU A 490 23.75 -24.23 -20.80
C LEU A 490 24.00 -22.78 -21.24
N ASP A 491 24.79 -22.65 -22.30
CA ASP A 491 25.16 -21.39 -22.91
C ASP A 491 23.93 -20.62 -23.46
N GLY A 492 24.06 -19.29 -23.52
CA GLY A 492 23.01 -18.37 -23.97
C GLY A 492 22.45 -18.73 -25.34
N THR A 493 23.27 -19.30 -26.23
CA THR A 493 22.86 -19.74 -27.59
C THR A 493 21.75 -20.79 -27.61
N GLN A 494 21.50 -21.49 -26.49
CA GLN A 494 20.43 -22.48 -26.37
C GLN A 494 19.09 -21.88 -25.87
N PHE A 495 19.01 -20.56 -25.71
CA PHE A 495 17.76 -19.86 -25.44
C PHE A 495 17.02 -19.54 -26.74
N LYS A 496 15.76 -19.94 -26.83
CA LYS A 496 14.86 -19.56 -27.93
C LYS A 496 13.98 -18.41 -27.48
N GLN A 497 13.91 -17.32 -28.26
CA GLN A 497 12.99 -16.23 -28.00
C GLN A 497 11.54 -16.72 -28.20
N VAL A 498 10.67 -16.34 -27.27
CA VAL A 498 9.23 -16.61 -27.39
C VAL A 498 8.66 -15.60 -28.38
N ASP A 499 8.49 -16.02 -29.62
CA ASP A 499 7.84 -15.20 -30.64
C ASP A 499 6.33 -15.16 -30.39
N LYS A 500 5.84 -13.97 -30.03
CA LYS A 500 4.42 -13.73 -29.71
C LYS A 500 3.52 -13.91 -30.94
N SER A 501 4.07 -13.74 -32.15
CA SER A 501 3.32 -13.87 -33.41
C SER A 501 2.87 -15.31 -33.73
N ILE A 502 3.57 -16.32 -33.20
CA ILE A 502 3.22 -17.74 -33.38
C ILE A 502 1.89 -18.05 -32.68
N PHE A 503 1.65 -17.45 -31.52
CA PHE A 503 0.42 -17.66 -30.75
C PHE A 503 -0.77 -16.95 -31.38
N ASP A 504 -0.55 -15.78 -31.99
CA ASP A 504 -1.57 -15.07 -32.75
C ASP A 504 -1.94 -15.85 -34.03
N ALA A 505 -0.95 -16.45 -34.72
CA ALA A 505 -1.17 -17.30 -35.87
C ALA A 505 -1.93 -18.61 -35.52
N ALA A 506 -1.59 -19.25 -34.39
CA ALA A 506 -2.31 -20.42 -33.88
C ALA A 506 -3.75 -20.06 -33.47
N ALA A 507 -3.96 -18.91 -32.84
CA ALA A 507 -5.29 -18.42 -32.48
C ALA A 507 -6.17 -18.12 -33.70
N GLN A 508 -5.56 -17.70 -34.82
CA GLN A 508 -6.26 -17.48 -36.08
C GLN A 508 -6.63 -18.79 -36.79
N ALA A 509 -5.83 -19.84 -36.61
CA ALA A 509 -6.12 -21.20 -37.09
C ALA A 509 -7.21 -21.90 -36.26
N GLU A 510 -7.29 -21.64 -34.96
CA GLU A 510 -8.28 -22.24 -34.03
C GLU A 510 -9.68 -21.58 -34.08
N GLY A 511 -9.85 -20.45 -34.81
CA GLY A 511 -11.15 -19.88 -35.17
C GLY A 511 -12.03 -19.36 -34.00
N GLY A 512 -12.21 -18.04 -33.94
CA GLY A 512 -13.19 -17.37 -33.07
C GLY A 512 -12.62 -16.96 -31.71
N LEU A 513 -12.22 -15.69 -31.60
CA LEU A 513 -11.77 -15.07 -30.36
C LEU A 513 -12.96 -14.48 -29.60
N GLU A 514 -13.30 -15.04 -28.44
CA GLU A 514 -14.23 -14.41 -27.51
C GLU A 514 -13.44 -13.75 -26.37
N THR A 515 -13.59 -12.43 -26.24
CA THR A 515 -12.96 -11.67 -25.15
C THR A 515 -13.82 -11.82 -23.90
N GLN A 516 -13.28 -12.41 -22.84
CA GLN A 516 -13.91 -12.41 -21.52
C GLN A 516 -13.04 -11.63 -20.53
N VAL A 517 -13.70 -10.83 -19.70
CA VAL A 517 -13.05 -10.11 -18.61
C VAL A 517 -12.73 -11.13 -17.52
N ALA A 518 -11.44 -11.27 -17.17
CA ALA A 518 -11.02 -12.13 -16.07
C ALA A 518 -11.50 -11.56 -14.72
N TYR A 519 -11.38 -12.35 -13.65
CA TYR A 519 -11.78 -11.97 -12.28
C TYR A 519 -11.11 -10.68 -11.75
N ASP A 520 -10.02 -10.22 -12.38
CA ASP A 520 -9.25 -9.03 -11.99
C ASP A 520 -9.41 -7.84 -12.99
N ASP A 521 -10.49 -7.80 -13.77
CA ASP A 521 -10.80 -6.70 -14.71
C ASP A 521 -9.78 -6.47 -15.86
N ILE A 522 -8.99 -7.49 -16.23
CA ILE A 522 -8.07 -7.47 -17.38
C ILE A 522 -8.61 -8.41 -18.49
N PRO A 523 -8.75 -7.94 -19.76
CA PRO A 523 -9.30 -8.75 -20.84
C PRO A 523 -8.31 -9.84 -21.27
N MET A 524 -8.77 -11.10 -21.29
CA MET A 524 -8.03 -12.24 -21.83
C MET A 524 -8.89 -12.92 -22.90
N GLN A 525 -8.27 -13.30 -24.01
CA GLN A 525 -8.95 -13.98 -25.11
C GLN A 525 -8.70 -15.47 -25.03
N TRP A 526 -9.76 -16.26 -25.02
CA TRP A 526 -9.67 -17.71 -25.14
C TRP A 526 -10.06 -18.09 -26.56
N THR A 527 -9.31 -18.99 -27.18
CA THR A 527 -9.79 -19.63 -28.42
C THR A 527 -10.99 -20.52 -28.11
N LYS A 528 -11.85 -20.72 -29.11
CA LYS A 528 -13.06 -21.54 -28.97
C LYS A 528 -12.72 -22.94 -28.49
N ASP A 529 -11.66 -23.53 -29.02
CA ASP A 529 -11.21 -24.89 -28.70
C ASP A 529 -10.66 -24.99 -27.27
N ALA A 530 -9.86 -24.03 -26.80
CA ALA A 530 -9.40 -23.98 -25.41
C ALA A 530 -10.57 -23.87 -24.41
N ARG A 531 -11.61 -23.12 -24.78
CA ARG A 531 -12.83 -22.94 -23.97
C ARG A 531 -13.72 -24.18 -23.97
N GLU A 532 -13.76 -24.94 -25.05
CA GLU A 532 -14.45 -26.23 -25.07
C GLU A 532 -13.68 -27.24 -24.22
N ALA A 533 -12.35 -27.27 -24.31
CA ALA A 533 -11.51 -28.16 -23.53
C ALA A 533 -11.65 -27.95 -22.01
N ILE A 534 -11.75 -26.71 -21.51
CA ILE A 534 -11.89 -26.47 -20.06
C ILE A 534 -13.20 -27.02 -19.47
N ARG A 535 -14.18 -27.35 -20.31
CA ARG A 535 -15.43 -27.99 -19.87
C ARG A 535 -15.23 -29.45 -19.43
N ALA A 536 -14.11 -30.07 -19.81
CA ALA A 536 -13.71 -31.39 -19.30
C ALA A 536 -13.46 -31.36 -17.78
N VAL A 537 -13.09 -30.21 -17.20
CA VAL A 537 -12.99 -30.05 -15.74
C VAL A 537 -14.39 -29.92 -15.14
N PRO A 538 -14.73 -30.64 -14.06
CA PRO A 538 -16.03 -30.55 -13.40
C PRO A 538 -16.44 -29.10 -13.07
N ALA A 539 -17.71 -28.77 -13.32
CA ALA A 539 -18.24 -27.44 -13.10
C ALA A 539 -18.16 -27.05 -11.60
N GLY A 540 -17.99 -25.75 -11.31
CA GLY A 540 -17.91 -25.25 -9.95
C GLY A 540 -16.52 -24.70 -9.60
N PHE A 541 -16.03 -25.02 -8.40
CA PHE A 541 -14.77 -24.47 -7.89
C PHE A 541 -13.54 -24.95 -8.67
N GLN A 542 -13.47 -26.23 -9.02
CA GLN A 542 -12.35 -26.82 -9.76
C GLN A 542 -12.13 -26.14 -11.12
N ARG A 543 -13.18 -26.02 -11.95
CA ARG A 543 -13.10 -25.32 -13.24
C ARG A 543 -12.71 -23.85 -13.09
N ARG A 544 -13.23 -23.15 -12.07
CA ARG A 544 -12.84 -21.76 -11.77
C ARG A 544 -11.37 -21.64 -11.38
N ARG A 545 -10.86 -22.57 -10.59
CA ARG A 545 -9.45 -22.63 -10.18
C ARG A 545 -8.52 -22.96 -11.35
N ALA A 546 -8.90 -23.94 -12.18
CA ALA A 546 -8.16 -24.29 -13.40
C ALA A 546 -8.07 -23.10 -14.36
N LYS A 547 -9.21 -22.43 -14.62
CA LYS A 547 -9.28 -21.21 -15.43
C LYS A 547 -8.35 -20.13 -14.89
N ALA A 548 -8.41 -19.86 -13.59
CA ALA A 548 -7.56 -18.86 -12.95
C ALA A 548 -6.06 -19.22 -12.98
N LYS A 549 -5.70 -20.51 -12.85
CA LYS A 549 -4.31 -20.99 -12.95
C LYS A 549 -3.76 -20.74 -14.35
N ILE A 550 -4.54 -21.05 -15.39
CA ILE A 550 -4.17 -20.85 -16.80
C ILE A 550 -4.01 -19.35 -17.10
N GLU A 551 -5.00 -18.53 -16.74
CA GLU A 551 -4.97 -17.08 -16.96
C GLU A 551 -3.81 -16.40 -16.22
N LYS A 552 -3.54 -16.80 -14.97
CA LYS A 552 -2.42 -16.24 -14.17
C LYS A 552 -1.06 -16.61 -14.75
N THR A 553 -0.92 -17.80 -15.32
CA THR A 553 0.35 -18.27 -15.90
C THR A 553 0.61 -17.61 -17.25
N ALA A 554 -0.42 -17.52 -18.10
CA ALA A 554 -0.39 -16.73 -19.34
C ALA A 554 -0.01 -15.26 -19.06
N ARG A 555 -0.59 -14.65 -18.01
CA ARG A 555 -0.26 -13.28 -17.58
C ARG A 555 1.20 -13.09 -17.19
N LYS A 556 1.81 -14.08 -16.51
CA LYS A 556 3.24 -14.00 -16.12
C LYS A 556 4.17 -13.97 -17.35
N LEU A 557 3.72 -14.59 -18.44
CA LEU A 557 4.41 -14.67 -19.73
C LEU A 557 4.06 -13.50 -20.67
N GLY A 558 3.16 -12.61 -20.27
CA GLY A 558 2.71 -11.48 -21.09
C GLY A 558 1.81 -11.88 -22.26
N MET A 559 1.20 -13.06 -22.23
CA MET A 559 0.28 -13.55 -23.25
C MET A 559 -1.13 -13.00 -23.01
N THR A 560 -1.81 -12.58 -24.08
CA THR A 560 -3.19 -12.07 -24.05
C THR A 560 -4.20 -13.09 -24.58
N THR A 561 -3.72 -14.06 -25.36
CA THR A 561 -4.53 -15.08 -26.03
C THR A 561 -4.13 -16.47 -25.53
N ILE A 562 -5.12 -17.26 -25.12
CA ILE A 562 -4.96 -18.61 -24.60
C ILE A 562 -5.45 -19.59 -25.66
N THR A 563 -4.51 -20.32 -26.27
CA THR A 563 -4.75 -21.38 -27.26
C THR A 563 -4.98 -22.73 -26.59
N LEU A 564 -5.52 -23.70 -27.35
CA LEU A 564 -5.74 -25.05 -26.83
C LEU A 564 -4.41 -25.72 -26.48
N GLU A 565 -3.40 -25.58 -27.32
CA GLU A 565 -2.08 -26.19 -27.12
C GLU A 565 -1.44 -25.77 -25.78
N TYR A 566 -1.59 -24.51 -25.40
CA TYR A 566 -1.09 -24.00 -24.12
C TYR A 566 -1.94 -24.47 -22.92
N ALA A 567 -3.27 -24.48 -23.06
CA ALA A 567 -4.18 -24.77 -21.97
C ALA A 567 -4.36 -26.28 -21.68
N ALA A 568 -4.23 -27.14 -22.70
CA ALA A 568 -4.48 -28.57 -22.64
C ALA A 568 -3.79 -29.30 -21.46
N PRO A 569 -2.47 -29.16 -21.21
CA PRO A 569 -1.82 -29.88 -20.12
C PRO A 569 -2.35 -29.46 -18.74
N MET A 570 -2.69 -28.19 -18.56
CA MET A 570 -3.22 -27.65 -17.30
C MET A 570 -4.68 -28.06 -17.07
N ILE A 571 -5.45 -28.20 -18.15
CA ILE A 571 -6.83 -28.71 -18.12
C ILE A 571 -6.84 -30.18 -17.75
N GLN A 572 -5.94 -30.98 -18.34
CA GLN A 572 -5.85 -32.42 -18.07
C GLN A 572 -5.43 -32.70 -16.62
N GLU A 573 -4.45 -31.98 -16.10
CA GLU A 573 -4.05 -32.02 -14.68
C GLU A 573 -5.27 -31.74 -13.78
N ALA A 574 -5.98 -30.64 -14.03
CA ALA A 574 -7.14 -30.24 -13.23
C ALA A 574 -8.35 -31.17 -13.34
N ALA A 575 -8.52 -31.87 -14.47
CA ALA A 575 -9.58 -32.85 -14.65
C ALA A 575 -9.30 -34.16 -13.88
N SER A 576 -8.03 -34.46 -13.60
CA SER A 576 -7.60 -35.64 -12.85
C SER A 576 -7.48 -35.44 -11.33
N GLU A 577 -7.65 -34.21 -10.83
CA GLU A 577 -7.58 -33.91 -9.39
C GLU A 577 -8.90 -34.22 -8.67
N ASP A 578 -8.92 -35.26 -7.83
CA ASP A 578 -10.01 -35.51 -6.87
C ASP A 578 -9.94 -34.49 -5.71
N TYR A 579 -10.90 -33.56 -5.69
CA TYR A 579 -10.97 -32.50 -4.67
C TYR A 579 -12.17 -32.69 -3.72
N THR A 580 -11.88 -32.84 -2.44
CA THR A 580 -12.85 -32.79 -1.34
C THR A 580 -12.84 -31.39 -0.69
N PRO A 581 -13.96 -30.65 -0.67
CA PRO A 581 -14.00 -29.31 -0.09
C PRO A 581 -13.93 -29.32 1.45
N ILE A 582 -13.05 -28.47 2.01
CA ILE A 582 -12.69 -28.40 3.44
C ILE A 582 -13.75 -27.66 4.30
N PHE A 583 -14.80 -27.08 3.69
CA PHE A 583 -15.87 -26.37 4.42
C PHE A 583 -17.25 -26.70 3.85
N ALA A 584 -17.85 -27.79 4.32
CA ALA A 584 -19.28 -28.00 4.25
C ALA A 584 -19.87 -27.81 5.65
N ASN A 585 -20.12 -26.55 6.04
CA ASN A 585 -21.13 -26.28 7.07
C ASN A 585 -21.67 -24.85 6.97
N LYS A 586 -23.01 -24.81 6.92
CA LYS A 586 -23.97 -23.71 7.14
C LYS A 586 -24.59 -22.98 5.93
N THR A 587 -25.90 -23.25 5.83
CA THR A 587 -27.03 -22.53 5.19
C THR A 587 -27.22 -22.76 3.68
N ALA A 588 -28.41 -23.09 3.14
CA ALA A 588 -29.77 -22.96 3.63
C ALA A 588 -30.72 -24.03 3.03
N GLY A 589 -31.70 -24.44 3.83
CA GLY A 589 -33.07 -24.87 3.48
C GLY A 589 -33.30 -25.86 2.34
N GLU A 590 -33.67 -27.09 2.70
CA GLU A 590 -34.78 -27.78 2.04
C GLU A 590 -35.46 -28.79 3.00
N THR A 591 -36.70 -28.43 3.33
CA THR A 591 -37.88 -29.26 3.64
C THR A 591 -37.75 -30.44 4.61
N SER A 592 -38.30 -30.23 5.81
CA SER A 592 -38.70 -31.29 6.73
C SER A 592 -39.87 -32.11 6.17
N THR A 593 -39.75 -33.43 6.18
CA THR A 593 -40.86 -34.33 6.50
C THR A 593 -40.44 -35.15 7.71
N MET A 594 -41.17 -34.93 8.81
CA MET A 594 -41.04 -35.66 10.06
C MET A 594 -41.48 -37.12 9.88
N VAL A 595 -40.75 -38.06 10.48
CA VAL A 595 -41.37 -39.09 11.32
C VAL A 595 -40.50 -39.27 12.57
N SER A 596 -41.21 -39.21 13.69
CA SER A 596 -40.83 -39.46 15.07
C SER A 596 -40.05 -40.76 15.29
N GLU A 597 -39.06 -40.74 16.19
CA GLU A 597 -39.19 -41.43 17.48
C GLU A 597 -38.05 -41.09 18.45
N SER A 598 -38.47 -40.84 19.68
CA SER A 598 -37.71 -40.65 20.90
C SER A 598 -37.05 -41.93 21.40
N LYS A 599 -35.76 -41.88 21.79
CA LYS A 599 -35.27 -42.24 23.15
C LYS A 599 -33.75 -42.11 23.28
N ASN A 600 -33.37 -41.82 24.52
CA ASN A 600 -32.05 -41.47 25.04
C ASN A 600 -30.98 -42.57 24.94
N GLU A 601 -29.74 -42.07 24.98
CA GLU A 601 -28.53 -42.66 25.59
C GLU A 601 -28.16 -44.08 25.16
N ASP A 602 -27.10 -44.22 24.37
CA ASP A 602 -25.78 -44.51 24.95
C ASP A 602 -24.67 -44.34 23.90
N THR A 603 -23.50 -43.96 24.39
CA THR A 603 -22.23 -44.00 23.67
C THR A 603 -21.93 -45.39 23.10
N THR A 604 -21.59 -45.50 21.80
CA THR A 604 -20.45 -46.28 21.26
C THR A 604 -20.43 -46.33 19.72
N ASN A 605 -19.20 -46.36 19.20
CA ASN A 605 -18.73 -46.29 17.81
C ASN A 605 -19.42 -47.17 16.76
N ALA A 606 -19.37 -46.68 15.51
CA ALA A 606 -19.01 -47.51 14.36
C ALA A 606 -18.39 -46.66 13.23
N ASN A 607 -17.06 -46.68 13.10
CA ASN A 607 -16.33 -46.63 11.82
C ASN A 607 -14.83 -46.90 12.03
N GLY A 608 -14.32 -47.98 11.42
CA GLY A 608 -12.90 -48.28 11.21
C GLY A 608 -12.09 -48.68 12.45
N ALA A 609 -12.00 -49.98 12.75
CA ALA A 609 -11.14 -50.50 13.81
C ALA A 609 -9.66 -50.32 13.42
N ASP A 610 -8.94 -49.43 14.12
CA ASP A 610 -7.48 -49.44 14.15
C ASP A 610 -7.01 -50.78 14.77
N PRO A 611 -6.14 -51.56 14.12
CA PRO A 611 -5.63 -52.83 14.66
C PRO A 611 -4.64 -52.66 15.84
N TYR A 612 -4.41 -51.41 16.27
CA TYR A 612 -3.47 -51.04 17.32
C TYR A 612 -4.20 -50.54 18.58
N ILE A 613 -3.81 -51.06 19.74
CA ILE A 613 -4.35 -50.67 21.04
C ILE A 613 -3.47 -49.54 21.60
N TRP A 614 -4.04 -48.35 21.79
CA TRP A 614 -3.31 -47.18 22.29
C TRP A 614 -3.51 -47.00 23.79
N GLU A 615 -2.41 -46.84 24.53
CA GLU A 615 -2.50 -46.42 25.93
C GLU A 615 -2.92 -44.95 26.05
N PRO A 616 -3.63 -44.57 27.13
CA PRO A 616 -4.09 -43.19 27.34
C PRO A 616 -2.96 -42.15 27.26
N ASP A 617 -1.78 -42.48 27.79
CA ASP A 617 -0.62 -41.59 27.78
C ASP A 617 -0.03 -41.41 26.37
N ALA A 618 -0.07 -42.46 25.53
CA ALA A 618 0.37 -42.41 24.14
C ALA A 618 -0.59 -41.57 23.28
N LEU A 619 -1.90 -41.67 23.53
CA LEU A 619 -2.92 -40.81 22.90
C LEU A 619 -2.73 -39.35 23.27
N GLN A 620 -2.53 -39.04 24.55
CA GLN A 620 -2.28 -37.67 25.00
C GLN A 620 -0.99 -37.10 24.37
N ARG A 621 0.02 -37.94 24.17
CA ARG A 621 1.27 -37.55 23.49
C ARG A 621 1.07 -37.23 22.01
N LEU A 622 0.19 -37.96 21.33
CA LEU A 622 -0.20 -37.73 19.94
C LEU A 622 -1.05 -36.45 19.80
N GLU A 623 -1.95 -36.19 20.75
CA GLU A 623 -2.81 -35.01 20.74
C GLU A 623 -2.06 -33.68 20.91
N ARG A 624 -0.84 -33.70 21.46
CA ARG A 624 0.05 -32.52 21.48
C ARG A 624 0.45 -32.06 20.08
N ALA A 625 0.39 -32.93 19.06
CA ALA A 625 0.58 -32.52 17.68
C ALA A 625 -0.66 -31.74 17.17
N PRO A 626 -0.50 -30.63 16.43
CA PRO A 626 -1.63 -29.87 15.88
C PRO A 626 -2.58 -30.74 15.06
N ALA A 627 -3.88 -30.58 15.26
CA ALA A 627 -4.90 -31.37 14.56
C ALA A 627 -4.86 -31.15 13.03
N GLY A 628 -5.20 -32.19 12.28
CA GLY A 628 -5.08 -32.24 10.82
C GLY A 628 -3.82 -32.98 10.38
N PHE A 629 -3.30 -32.64 9.19
CA PHE A 629 -2.22 -33.37 8.50
C PHE A 629 -1.02 -33.73 9.39
N MET A 630 -0.60 -32.83 10.27
CA MET A 630 0.56 -33.06 11.15
C MET A 630 0.32 -34.16 12.18
N ARG A 631 -0.89 -34.26 12.75
CA ARG A 631 -1.26 -35.32 13.70
C ARG A 631 -1.44 -36.66 12.99
N ASP A 632 -2.03 -36.65 11.79
CA ASP A 632 -2.23 -37.87 11.00
C ASP A 632 -0.89 -38.47 10.55
N CYS A 633 0.05 -37.63 10.08
CA CYS A 633 1.41 -38.04 9.77
C CYS A 633 2.13 -38.60 11.01
N THR A 634 1.99 -37.93 12.17
CA THR A 634 2.60 -38.38 13.43
C THR A 634 2.05 -39.74 13.85
N LYS A 635 0.73 -39.96 13.71
CA LYS A 635 0.08 -41.24 14.00
C LYS A 635 0.59 -42.36 13.07
N ALA A 636 0.67 -42.10 11.77
CA ALA A 636 1.17 -43.07 10.79
C ALA A 636 2.63 -43.48 11.06
N LEU A 637 3.46 -42.53 11.51
CA LEU A 637 4.85 -42.77 11.86
C LEU A 637 5.01 -43.64 13.12
N ILE A 638 4.20 -43.40 14.15
CA ILE A 638 4.17 -44.22 15.36
C ILE A 638 3.73 -45.64 15.03
N ILE A 639 2.70 -45.79 14.19
CA ILE A 639 2.21 -47.10 13.75
C ILE A 639 3.29 -47.85 12.96
N LYS A 640 3.99 -47.18 12.03
CA LYS A 640 5.10 -47.79 11.27
C LYS A 640 6.25 -48.25 12.16
N HIS A 641 6.54 -47.52 13.24
CA HIS A 641 7.53 -47.94 14.23
C HIS A 641 7.04 -49.15 15.05
N ALA A 642 5.76 -49.16 15.41
CA ALA A 642 5.14 -50.31 16.08
C ALA A 642 5.13 -51.57 15.21
N GLU A 643 4.88 -51.45 13.90
CA GLU A 643 5.02 -52.52 12.91
C GLU A 643 6.45 -53.06 12.86
N LYS A 644 7.44 -52.17 12.87
CA LYS A 644 8.86 -52.54 12.84
C LYS A 644 9.29 -53.31 14.08
N ILE A 645 8.70 -53.01 15.24
CA ILE A 645 8.95 -53.69 16.51
C ILE A 645 8.04 -54.93 16.68
N GLY A 646 7.02 -55.08 15.83
CA GLY A 646 6.07 -56.19 15.88
C GLY A 646 5.09 -56.11 17.05
N THR A 647 4.81 -54.91 17.57
CA THR A 647 3.85 -54.70 18.67
C THR A 647 2.54 -54.14 18.15
N THR A 648 1.42 -54.65 18.66
CA THR A 648 0.07 -54.12 18.41
C THR A 648 -0.38 -53.15 19.51
N THR A 649 0.34 -53.07 20.63
CA THR A 649 0.06 -52.12 21.72
C THR A 649 1.02 -50.93 21.64
N ILE A 650 0.47 -49.73 21.53
CA ILE A 650 1.20 -48.47 21.48
C ILE A 650 1.28 -47.89 22.89
N THR A 651 2.40 -48.13 23.55
CA THR A 651 2.74 -47.50 24.84
C THR A 651 3.35 -46.11 24.61
N LEU A 652 3.46 -45.32 25.68
CA LEU A 652 4.10 -44.00 25.62
C LEU A 652 5.54 -44.06 25.07
N ASP A 653 6.28 -45.14 25.38
CA ASP A 653 7.65 -45.32 24.90
C ASP A 653 7.70 -45.60 23.38
N VAL A 654 6.80 -46.47 22.88
CA VAL A 654 6.67 -46.73 21.44
C VAL A 654 6.30 -45.45 20.68
N ALA A 655 5.41 -44.63 21.23
CA ALA A 655 5.02 -43.35 20.64
C ALA A 655 6.18 -42.34 20.60
N ASN A 656 6.98 -42.23 21.66
CA ASN A 656 8.13 -41.32 21.69
C ASN A 656 9.23 -41.76 20.73
N GLN A 657 9.55 -43.06 20.68
CA GLN A 657 10.56 -43.59 19.76
C GLN A 657 10.15 -43.42 18.29
N GLY A 658 8.87 -43.63 17.96
CA GLY A 658 8.35 -43.38 16.61
C GLY A 658 8.44 -41.91 16.19
N ILE A 659 8.19 -40.98 17.11
CA ILE A 659 8.31 -39.54 16.87
C ILE A 659 9.78 -39.11 16.70
N ASP A 660 10.69 -39.65 17.50
CA ASP A 660 12.11 -39.28 17.40
C ASP A 660 12.78 -39.89 16.15
N GLN A 661 12.39 -41.09 15.74
CA GLN A 661 12.83 -41.65 14.45
C GLN A 661 12.31 -40.79 13.27
N ALA A 662 11.09 -40.26 13.37
CA ALA A 662 10.54 -39.36 12.36
C ALA A 662 11.30 -38.04 12.23
N LYS A 663 11.79 -37.47 13.34
CA LYS A 663 12.64 -36.27 13.29
C LYS A 663 13.92 -36.54 12.51
N HIS A 664 14.58 -37.67 12.75
CA HIS A 664 15.80 -38.02 12.02
C HIS A 664 15.53 -38.24 10.53
N THR A 665 14.42 -38.91 10.18
CA THR A 665 14.03 -39.11 8.77
C THR A 665 13.63 -37.79 8.09
N MET A 666 12.98 -36.86 8.79
CA MET A 666 12.68 -35.52 8.26
C MET A 666 13.93 -34.66 8.11
N GLU A 667 14.90 -34.77 9.02
CA GLU A 667 16.17 -34.04 8.96
C GLU A 667 17.03 -34.51 7.76
N GLU A 668 17.06 -35.81 7.47
CA GLU A 668 17.68 -36.37 6.26
C GLU A 668 16.91 -36.00 4.96
N ALA A 669 15.58 -35.94 5.01
CA ALA A 669 14.75 -35.52 3.90
C ALA A 669 14.94 -34.03 3.54
N MET A 670 15.17 -33.18 4.55
CA MET A 670 15.49 -31.76 4.34
C MET A 670 16.88 -31.56 3.74
N LYS A 671 17.87 -32.40 4.10
CA LYS A 671 19.23 -32.36 3.52
C LYS A 671 19.28 -32.84 2.07
N SER A 672 18.43 -33.80 1.69
CA SER A 672 18.39 -34.38 0.34
C SER A 672 17.43 -33.66 -0.62
N GLY A 673 16.64 -32.69 -0.14
CA GLY A 673 15.72 -31.88 -0.95
C GLY A 673 14.46 -32.60 -1.44
N ASN A 674 14.26 -33.89 -1.10
CA ASN A 674 13.22 -34.73 -1.68
C ASN A 674 12.04 -35.01 -0.70
N VAL A 675 11.59 -33.97 -0.02
CA VAL A 675 10.60 -34.03 1.07
C VAL A 675 9.24 -34.57 0.60
N LYS A 676 8.82 -34.28 -0.65
CA LYS A 676 7.51 -34.70 -1.18
C LYS A 676 7.40 -36.22 -1.38
N ASP A 677 8.43 -36.86 -1.91
CA ASP A 677 8.43 -38.32 -2.18
C ASP A 677 8.44 -39.13 -0.89
N ILE A 678 9.14 -38.63 0.14
CA ILE A 678 9.22 -39.28 1.45
C ILE A 678 7.90 -39.14 2.20
N VAL A 679 7.26 -37.96 2.14
CA VAL A 679 5.93 -37.75 2.71
C VAL A 679 4.89 -38.67 2.06
N ALA A 680 4.91 -38.82 0.73
CA ALA A 680 4.01 -39.74 0.02
C ALA A 680 4.22 -41.22 0.41
N ARG A 681 5.47 -41.65 0.65
CA ARG A 681 5.79 -42.98 1.19
C ARG A 681 5.37 -43.19 2.64
N LEU A 682 5.28 -42.10 3.42
CA LEU A 682 4.92 -42.16 4.85
C LEU A 682 3.40 -42.12 5.07
N THR A 683 2.65 -41.47 4.20
CA THR A 683 1.18 -41.36 4.29
C THR A 683 0.44 -42.42 3.47
N GLY A 684 1.14 -43.25 2.70
CA GLY A 684 0.56 -44.35 1.92
C GLY A 684 -0.26 -43.91 0.69
N THR A 685 -0.14 -42.66 0.26
CA THR A 685 -0.98 -42.06 -0.81
C THR A 685 -0.34 -42.06 -2.19
N GLY A 686 0.60 -42.97 -2.48
CA GLY A 686 1.29 -43.05 -3.77
C GLY A 686 1.28 -44.44 -4.39
N THR A 687 0.73 -44.57 -5.59
CA THR A 687 0.95 -45.71 -6.48
C THR A 687 2.45 -45.81 -6.84
N PRO A 688 3.05 -47.01 -6.87
CA PRO A 688 4.44 -47.16 -7.31
C PRO A 688 4.51 -46.95 -8.83
N SER A 689 5.34 -46.02 -9.31
CA SER A 689 5.71 -46.04 -10.73
C SER A 689 6.62 -47.25 -10.95
N GLU A 690 6.16 -48.24 -11.70
CA GLU A 690 6.98 -49.33 -12.19
C GLU A 690 8.16 -48.78 -12.98
N ALA A 691 9.36 -49.00 -12.46
CA ALA A 691 10.57 -49.02 -13.25
C ALA A 691 10.45 -50.20 -14.23
N GLN A 692 10.51 -49.91 -15.52
CA GLN A 692 10.67 -50.94 -16.54
C GLN A 692 11.93 -51.76 -16.24
N SER A 693 11.70 -53.07 -16.23
CA SER A 693 12.69 -54.12 -16.19
C SER A 693 13.56 -54.13 -17.44
N GLY A 694 14.84 -54.42 -17.22
CA GLY A 694 15.76 -54.93 -18.22
C GLY A 694 16.77 -55.81 -17.51
N ALA A 695 16.42 -57.08 -17.30
CA ALA A 695 17.39 -58.16 -17.05
C ALA A 695 18.42 -58.11 -18.21
N GLY A 696 19.72 -58.03 -17.95
CA GLY A 696 20.53 -59.11 -17.41
C GLY A 696 21.10 -59.94 -18.56
N HIS A 697 22.40 -59.81 -18.83
CA HIS A 697 23.22 -60.86 -19.42
C HIS A 697 24.69 -60.75 -18.96
N ASN A 698 25.13 -61.85 -18.35
CA ASN A 698 26.48 -62.30 -17.98
C ASN A 698 27.14 -61.61 -16.75
N GLY A 699 27.52 -62.36 -15.70
CA GLY A 699 27.63 -63.82 -15.54
C GLY A 699 26.48 -64.50 -14.79
#